data_AF-A0AAU8FRU9-F1
#
_entry.id   AF-A0AAU8FRU9-F1
#
_cell.length_a   1.000
_cell.length_b   1.000
_cell.length_c   1.000
_cell.angle_alpha   90.00
_cell.angle_beta   90.00
_cell.angle_gamma   90.00
#
_symmetry.space_group_name_H-M   'P 1'
#
loop_
_entity.id
_entity.type
_entity.pdbx_description
1 polymer ?
#
loop_
_entity_poly.entity_id
_entity_poly.type
_entity_poly.pdbx_seq_one_letter_code
_entity_poly.pdbx_strand_id
1 'polypeptide(L)'
;MKQLVQNLRTGETILLEVPVPLARKGCVLVKSRKSLVSAGTERMLIEFSKANFLFKARQQPDKLRLVFDKIRTDGFWKTTRSVLRRLDQFLPLGYCNVGEIVAIGEGVEGFTIGDRVVSNGPHAEMICVPVNLLAKIPGNVPDEEAVFAVLGAVGLHGVRLLAPALGERVAVAGLGLIGLMVVDILRTNGCEVVGIEPDEHRRRIAEEKGIKTVDPANPARPISEQFGEMDGVIITASSRSGHVISMASAICRKRGKIVLIGDIPLHLSRSDFYQKELTFQVCCAYGPGRYDHAYEEKGTDYPLPYVRWTVNRNFQEVLKLLSNGSLNVKPLISSVIRLESYSAIYQKGNRSLGTLISYGGGCNAGETVVRNPGKSFSVQKVVAAVIGAGNFVSMTLLPRLRGKCIKYIASSSGLRAAELAAKYGIPFVITDYREALSDEQVNLVIIATRHDQHVAIAAEAIRAGKHVFVEKPLSIDARGVEKIKTSLKNVQLPVSLTVGFNRRYAPHITRLRELLKGGPMNVVITVNAGYIPGNTWIHDSARGGGRLVGEACHFIDLVAWIARSRITEVCTNALTVRGCVSSDNATVLLRLANGSTGTVYYFSNGHGSYPKERIEVHSLGRTMVLDDYKNLRGYGFEGFREMKTDAGKGHREQFNRLFECISMGEEPLMPPDDVWNSSFATLAARDSMWTGSWMKVP
;
A
#
# COMPACT_ATOMS: atom_id res chain seq x y z
N MET A 1 2.72 -7.60 -20.23
CA MET A 1 3.67 -6.46 -20.15
C MET A 1 4.89 -6.81 -19.31
N LYS A 2 6.02 -6.15 -19.59
CA LYS A 2 7.25 -6.20 -18.80
C LYS A 2 7.31 -5.04 -17.81
N GLN A 3 7.75 -5.33 -16.58
CA GLN A 3 7.95 -4.34 -15.52
C GLN A 3 9.26 -4.61 -14.78
N LEU A 4 10.04 -3.55 -14.58
CA LEU A 4 11.29 -3.61 -13.85
C LEU A 4 11.05 -3.49 -12.35
N VAL A 5 11.59 -4.43 -11.59
CA VAL A 5 11.43 -4.49 -10.14
C VAL A 5 12.72 -4.82 -9.42
N GLN A 6 12.76 -4.50 -8.13
CA GLN A 6 13.83 -4.83 -7.22
C GLN A 6 13.36 -5.89 -6.22
N ASN A 7 14.10 -6.99 -6.11
CA ASN A 7 13.91 -7.98 -5.06
C ASN A 7 14.61 -7.52 -3.77
N LEU A 8 13.84 -7.19 -2.73
CA LEU A 8 14.38 -6.70 -1.47
C LEU A 8 15.19 -7.73 -0.67
N ARG A 9 14.98 -9.03 -0.94
CA ARG A 9 15.68 -10.12 -0.26
C ARG A 9 17.02 -10.40 -0.92
N THR A 10 17.03 -10.60 -2.24
CA THR A 10 18.24 -10.97 -2.98
C THR A 10 19.06 -9.76 -3.42
N GLY A 11 18.46 -8.57 -3.46
CA GLY A 11 19.09 -7.38 -4.03
C GLY A 11 19.20 -7.42 -5.55
N GLU A 12 18.50 -8.36 -6.20
CA GLU A 12 18.48 -8.53 -7.65
C GLU A 12 17.45 -7.61 -8.31
N THR A 13 17.85 -7.02 -9.44
CA THR A 13 16.97 -6.25 -10.32
C THR A 13 16.45 -7.19 -11.41
N ILE A 14 15.13 -7.30 -11.54
CA ILE A 14 14.47 -8.32 -12.38
C ILE A 14 13.48 -7.63 -13.30
N LEU A 15 13.45 -8.05 -14.57
CA LEU A 15 12.39 -7.72 -15.51
C LEU A 15 11.32 -8.82 -15.46
N LEU A 16 10.18 -8.51 -14.84
CA LEU A 16 9.07 -9.46 -14.68
C LEU A 16 8.05 -9.28 -15.79
N GLU A 17 7.48 -10.40 -16.24
CA GLU A 17 6.24 -10.41 -17.00
C GLU A 17 5.04 -10.37 -16.04
N VAL A 18 4.21 -9.35 -16.19
CA VAL A 18 3.00 -9.13 -15.39
C VAL A 18 1.84 -8.77 -16.33
N PRO A 19 0.59 -9.08 -15.95
CA PRO A 19 -0.56 -8.68 -16.75
C PRO A 19 -0.75 -7.17 -16.70
N VAL A 20 -1.35 -6.61 -17.75
CA VAL A 20 -1.56 -5.17 -17.89
C VAL A 20 -2.52 -4.68 -16.80
N PRO A 21 -2.19 -3.61 -16.04
CA PRO A 21 -3.06 -3.08 -15.01
C PRO A 21 -4.36 -2.52 -15.62
N LEU A 22 -5.45 -2.61 -14.87
CA LEU A 22 -6.72 -2.00 -15.27
C LEU A 22 -6.72 -0.49 -15.02
N ALA A 23 -7.44 0.26 -15.85
CA ALA A 23 -7.74 1.67 -15.60
C ALA A 23 -8.70 1.79 -14.40
N ARG A 24 -8.14 2.08 -13.22
CA ARG A 24 -8.90 2.23 -11.98
C ARG A 24 -9.59 3.59 -11.92
N LYS A 25 -10.67 3.69 -11.14
CA LYS A 25 -11.32 4.97 -10.80
C LYS A 25 -10.29 6.01 -10.36
N GLY A 26 -10.38 7.23 -10.90
CA GLY A 26 -9.45 8.34 -10.64
C GLY A 26 -8.04 8.17 -11.24
N CYS A 27 -7.82 7.14 -12.05
CA CYS A 27 -6.53 6.86 -12.70
C CYS A 27 -6.68 6.76 -14.22
N VAL A 28 -5.57 6.89 -14.93
CA VAL A 28 -5.47 6.61 -16.37
C VAL A 28 -4.47 5.48 -16.60
N LEU A 29 -4.68 4.73 -17.68
CA LEU A 29 -3.73 3.74 -18.18
C LEU A 29 -2.85 4.40 -19.26
N VAL A 30 -1.54 4.38 -19.05
CA VAL A 30 -0.55 5.01 -19.93
C VAL A 30 0.34 3.93 -20.54
N LYS A 31 0.44 3.94 -21.87
CA LYS A 31 1.42 3.16 -22.62
C LYS A 31 2.74 3.90 -22.65
N SER A 32 3.74 3.35 -21.97
CA SER A 32 5.03 4.00 -21.79
C SER A 32 5.77 4.12 -23.12
N ARG A 33 6.38 5.28 -23.34
CA ARG A 33 7.24 5.60 -24.49
C ARG A 33 8.68 5.76 -24.04
N LYS A 34 8.90 6.50 -22.95
CA LYS A 34 10.20 6.69 -22.31
C LYS A 34 10.09 6.73 -20.79
N SER A 35 11.15 6.33 -20.10
CA SER A 35 11.29 6.58 -18.66
C SER A 35 12.73 6.94 -18.33
N LEU A 36 12.93 7.66 -17.22
CA LEU A 36 14.25 8.16 -16.81
C LEU A 36 14.69 7.48 -15.53
N VAL A 37 15.87 6.88 -15.57
CA VAL A 37 16.53 6.35 -14.37
C VAL A 37 17.35 7.45 -13.71
N SER A 38 17.02 7.73 -12.45
CA SER A 38 17.87 8.56 -11.59
C SER A 38 18.92 7.69 -10.91
N ALA A 39 20.16 7.81 -11.37
CA ALA A 39 21.27 7.02 -10.86
C ALA A 39 21.49 7.21 -9.34
N GLY A 40 21.13 8.35 -8.74
CA GLY A 40 21.29 8.56 -7.29
C GLY A 40 20.27 7.79 -6.44
N THR A 41 18.99 8.08 -6.63
CA THR A 41 17.90 7.55 -5.79
C THR A 41 17.69 6.05 -5.99
N GLU A 42 17.71 5.58 -7.24
CA GLU A 42 17.48 4.16 -7.51
C GLU A 42 18.67 3.30 -7.10
N ARG A 43 19.91 3.79 -7.23
CA ARG A 43 21.06 3.07 -6.69
C ARG A 43 21.00 2.99 -5.18
N MET A 44 20.56 4.03 -4.48
CA MET A 44 20.38 3.97 -3.01
C MET A 44 19.35 2.90 -2.62
N LEU A 45 18.22 2.79 -3.35
CA LEU A 45 17.25 1.71 -3.15
C LEU A 45 17.86 0.32 -3.43
N ILE A 46 18.66 0.19 -4.48
CA ILE A 46 19.34 -1.06 -4.84
C ILE A 46 20.42 -1.42 -3.81
N GLU A 47 21.26 -0.49 -3.40
CA GLU A 47 22.28 -0.66 -2.36
C GLU A 47 21.64 -1.04 -1.02
N PHE A 48 20.56 -0.35 -0.62
CA PHE A 48 19.78 -0.71 0.56
C PHE A 48 19.27 -2.15 0.45
N SER A 49 18.75 -2.55 -0.72
CA SER A 49 18.26 -3.92 -0.92
C SER A 49 19.37 -4.99 -0.95
N LYS A 50 20.58 -4.64 -1.43
CA LYS A 50 21.77 -5.51 -1.42
C LYS A 50 22.47 -5.58 -0.05
N ALA A 51 22.16 -4.66 0.87
CA ALA A 51 22.81 -4.62 2.16
C ALA A 51 22.38 -5.76 3.10
N ASN A 52 23.29 -6.18 3.97
CA ASN A 52 23.04 -7.20 4.99
C ASN A 52 21.95 -6.76 5.99
N PHE A 53 21.28 -7.73 6.62
CA PHE A 53 20.18 -7.49 7.55
C PHE A 53 20.53 -6.52 8.70
N LEU A 54 21.73 -6.62 9.27
CA LEU A 54 22.21 -5.70 10.30
C LEU A 54 22.31 -4.24 9.81
N PHE A 55 22.67 -4.04 8.55
CA PHE A 55 22.76 -2.71 7.96
C PHE A 55 21.37 -2.12 7.69
N LYS A 56 20.45 -2.92 7.11
CA LYS A 56 19.03 -2.53 6.92
C LYS A 56 18.35 -2.15 8.23
N ALA A 57 18.62 -2.95 9.27
CA ALA A 57 18.19 -2.74 10.65
C ALA A 57 18.71 -1.40 11.21
N ARG A 58 20.01 -1.12 11.07
CA ARG A 58 20.65 0.09 11.60
C ARG A 58 20.17 1.38 10.92
N GLN A 59 19.78 1.33 9.65
CA GLN A 59 19.19 2.47 8.93
C GLN A 59 17.72 2.76 9.28
N GLN A 60 17.01 1.82 9.93
CA GLN A 60 15.60 1.99 10.30
C GLN A 60 15.38 1.62 11.79
N PRO A 61 15.97 2.36 12.74
CA PRO A 61 15.94 2.04 14.16
C PRO A 61 14.52 1.99 14.73
N ASP A 62 13.60 2.82 14.24
CA ASP A 62 12.19 2.80 14.67
C ASP A 62 11.47 1.51 14.23
N LYS A 63 11.78 1.00 13.04
CA LYS A 63 11.22 -0.27 12.58
C LYS A 63 11.80 -1.46 13.32
N LEU A 64 13.03 -1.38 13.81
CA LEU A 64 13.60 -2.38 14.72
C LEU A 64 12.82 -2.45 16.04
N ARG A 65 12.49 -1.29 16.62
CA ARG A 65 11.67 -1.23 17.84
C ARG A 65 10.31 -1.91 17.63
N LEU A 66 9.64 -1.61 16.51
CA LEU A 66 8.41 -2.29 16.12
C LEU A 66 8.57 -3.82 15.95
N VAL A 67 9.73 -4.28 15.47
CA VAL A 67 10.03 -5.72 15.37
C VAL A 67 10.24 -6.34 16.74
N PHE A 68 10.94 -5.69 17.67
CA PHE A 68 11.08 -6.18 19.05
C PHE A 68 9.74 -6.24 19.78
N ASP A 69 8.91 -5.23 19.63
CA ASP A 69 7.55 -5.23 20.19
C ASP A 69 6.70 -6.35 19.58
N LYS A 70 6.86 -6.61 18.28
CA LYS A 70 6.21 -7.73 17.60
C LYS A 70 6.73 -9.09 18.06
N ILE A 71 8.03 -9.24 18.35
CA ILE A 71 8.62 -10.47 18.94
C ILE A 71 8.00 -10.75 20.32
N ARG A 72 7.81 -9.72 21.14
CA ARG A 72 7.20 -9.85 22.47
C ARG A 72 5.73 -10.26 22.40
N THR A 73 5.01 -9.86 21.36
CA THR A 73 3.56 -10.08 21.22
C THR A 73 3.22 -11.36 20.43
N ASP A 74 3.81 -11.52 19.24
CA ASP A 74 3.55 -12.64 18.33
C ASP A 74 4.54 -13.81 18.52
N GLY A 75 5.62 -13.61 19.27
CA GLY A 75 6.74 -14.55 19.41
C GLY A 75 7.80 -14.38 18.31
N PHE A 76 9.02 -14.83 18.62
CA PHE A 76 10.20 -14.68 17.74
C PHE A 76 9.97 -15.23 16.33
N TRP A 77 9.57 -16.50 16.21
CA TRP A 77 9.44 -17.17 14.92
C TRP A 77 8.35 -16.58 14.00
N LYS A 78 7.20 -16.16 14.56
CA LYS A 78 6.12 -15.52 13.78
C LYS A 78 6.55 -14.14 13.29
N THR A 79 7.28 -13.40 14.13
CA THR A 79 7.82 -12.09 13.77
C THR A 79 8.90 -12.18 12.70
N THR A 80 9.87 -13.08 12.87
CA THR A 80 10.95 -13.28 11.89
C THR A 80 10.38 -13.68 10.52
N ARG A 81 9.36 -14.56 10.47
CA ARG A 81 8.65 -14.86 9.21
C ARG A 81 7.93 -13.65 8.61
N SER A 82 7.30 -12.81 9.44
CA SER A 82 6.62 -11.59 8.98
C SER A 82 7.59 -10.57 8.39
N VAL A 83 8.79 -10.44 8.97
CA VAL A 83 9.85 -9.54 8.48
C VAL A 83 10.45 -10.09 7.19
N LEU A 84 10.84 -11.37 7.18
CA LEU A 84 11.36 -12.05 5.98
C LEU A 84 10.39 -11.95 4.79
N ARG A 85 9.07 -12.07 5.04
CA ARG A 85 8.05 -11.92 3.99
C ARG A 85 7.85 -10.50 3.48
N ARG A 86 8.09 -9.47 4.29
CA ARG A 86 8.12 -8.07 3.79
C ARG A 86 9.33 -7.84 2.90
N LEU A 87 10.44 -8.53 3.19
CA LEU A 87 11.66 -8.48 2.39
C LEU A 87 11.58 -9.36 1.14
N ASP A 88 10.69 -10.36 1.08
CA ASP A 88 10.40 -11.13 -0.14
C ASP A 88 9.67 -10.31 -1.23
N GLN A 89 9.16 -9.12 -0.90
CA GLN A 89 8.28 -8.35 -1.80
C GLN A 89 9.06 -7.67 -2.91
N PHE A 90 8.53 -7.72 -4.13
CA PHE A 90 9.06 -6.93 -5.25
C PHE A 90 8.66 -5.47 -5.11
N LEU A 91 9.65 -4.58 -5.23
CA LEU A 91 9.45 -3.15 -5.33
C LEU A 91 9.51 -2.71 -6.80
N PRO A 92 8.49 -2.04 -7.34
CA PRO A 92 8.61 -1.34 -8.62
C PRO A 92 9.80 -0.38 -8.60
N LEU A 93 10.61 -0.39 -9.66
CA LEU A 93 11.60 0.65 -9.90
C LEU A 93 11.04 1.72 -10.83
N GLY A 94 11.62 2.92 -10.78
CA GLY A 94 11.20 4.06 -11.57
C GLY A 94 10.07 4.89 -11.00
N TYR A 95 10.07 6.15 -11.39
CA TYR A 95 9.07 7.15 -10.99
C TYR A 95 9.02 8.33 -11.98
N CYS A 96 9.69 8.24 -13.12
CA CYS A 96 9.72 9.24 -14.17
C CYS A 96 9.33 8.57 -15.48
N ASN A 97 8.10 8.77 -15.94
CA ASN A 97 7.58 8.09 -17.10
C ASN A 97 6.86 9.07 -18.04
N VAL A 98 7.09 8.89 -19.34
CA VAL A 98 6.35 9.55 -20.41
C VAL A 98 5.68 8.49 -21.26
N GLY A 99 4.42 8.73 -21.58
CA GLY A 99 3.67 7.83 -22.44
C GLY A 99 2.39 8.46 -22.97
N GLU A 100 1.56 7.60 -23.54
CA GLU A 100 0.29 7.97 -24.17
C GLU A 100 -0.87 7.33 -23.41
N ILE A 101 -1.93 8.10 -23.15
CA ILE A 101 -3.13 7.57 -22.49
C ILE A 101 -3.83 6.59 -23.44
N VAL A 102 -4.03 5.35 -22.99
CA VAL A 102 -4.73 4.30 -23.76
C VAL A 102 -6.08 3.89 -23.15
N ALA A 103 -6.32 4.22 -21.88
CA ALA A 103 -7.62 4.07 -21.24
C ALA A 103 -7.78 5.06 -20.08
N ILE A 104 -9.02 5.46 -19.81
CA ILE A 104 -9.36 6.42 -18.76
C ILE A 104 -10.30 5.75 -17.78
N GLY A 105 -9.94 5.79 -16.49
CA GLY A 105 -10.80 5.29 -15.42
C GLY A 105 -11.93 6.26 -15.09
N GLU A 106 -12.98 5.74 -14.45
CA GLU A 106 -14.13 6.54 -14.02
C GLU A 106 -13.71 7.74 -13.16
N GLY A 107 -14.35 8.90 -13.38
CA GLY A 107 -14.14 10.12 -12.58
C GLY A 107 -12.86 10.89 -12.92
N VAL A 108 -12.18 10.56 -14.01
CA VAL A 108 -11.07 11.38 -14.53
C VAL A 108 -11.61 12.34 -15.58
N GLU A 109 -11.29 13.62 -15.41
CA GLU A 109 -11.66 14.70 -16.33
C GLU A 109 -10.41 15.38 -16.89
N GLY A 110 -10.57 16.13 -17.99
CA GLY A 110 -9.49 16.94 -18.57
C GLY A 110 -8.48 16.18 -19.42
N PHE A 111 -8.61 14.86 -19.59
CA PHE A 111 -7.72 14.02 -20.39
C PHE A 111 -8.49 13.26 -21.49
N THR A 112 -7.82 12.99 -22.60
CA THR A 112 -8.33 12.20 -23.72
C THR A 112 -7.39 11.05 -24.06
N ILE A 113 -7.93 9.94 -24.57
CA ILE A 113 -7.11 8.85 -25.13
C ILE A 113 -6.26 9.43 -26.26
N GLY A 114 -4.98 9.09 -26.29
CA GLY A 114 -3.98 9.66 -27.20
C GLY A 114 -3.17 10.84 -26.63
N ASP A 115 -3.58 11.40 -25.48
CA ASP A 115 -2.80 12.48 -24.85
C ASP A 115 -1.40 11.98 -24.44
N ARG A 116 -0.37 12.75 -24.81
CA ARG A 116 0.99 12.59 -24.29
C ARG A 116 1.08 13.15 -22.88
N VAL A 117 1.53 12.33 -21.94
CA VAL A 117 1.60 12.70 -20.52
C VAL A 117 2.93 12.31 -19.89
N VAL A 118 3.41 13.16 -18.99
CA VAL A 118 4.42 12.78 -17.98
C VAL A 118 3.71 12.28 -16.74
N SER A 119 4.29 11.33 -16.02
CA SER A 119 3.69 10.74 -14.84
C SER A 119 4.72 10.25 -13.81
N ASN A 120 4.29 10.19 -12.55
CA ASN A 120 5.02 9.47 -11.48
C ASN A 120 4.80 7.95 -11.59
N GLY A 121 5.20 7.38 -12.73
CA GLY A 121 5.00 5.98 -13.07
C GLY A 121 6.29 5.15 -12.96
N PRO A 122 6.18 3.84 -12.64
CA PRO A 122 7.34 2.95 -12.64
C PRO A 122 7.87 2.67 -14.06
N HIS A 123 9.05 2.04 -14.10
CA HIS A 123 9.64 1.48 -15.31
C HIS A 123 8.88 0.23 -15.75
N ALA A 124 7.90 0.42 -16.63
CA ALA A 124 7.01 -0.62 -17.12
C ALA A 124 6.48 -0.27 -18.51
N GLU A 125 6.12 -1.26 -19.32
CA GLU A 125 5.54 -1.00 -20.66
C GLU A 125 4.15 -0.34 -20.58
N MET A 126 3.40 -0.61 -19.52
CA MET A 126 2.08 -0.03 -19.25
C MET A 126 1.95 0.31 -17.76
N ILE A 127 1.38 1.48 -17.44
CA ILE A 127 1.24 1.96 -16.06
C ILE A 127 -0.15 2.52 -15.81
N CYS A 128 -0.70 2.26 -14.62
CA CYS A 128 -1.95 2.87 -14.17
C CYS A 128 -1.64 3.94 -13.11
N VAL A 129 -1.83 5.22 -13.45
CA VAL A 129 -1.40 6.36 -12.61
C VAL A 129 -2.60 7.23 -12.22
N PRO A 130 -2.67 7.68 -10.95
CA PRO A 130 -3.66 8.66 -10.52
C PRO A 130 -3.57 9.99 -11.26
N VAL A 131 -4.71 10.63 -11.52
CA VAL A 131 -4.82 11.88 -12.30
C VAL A 131 -3.97 13.04 -11.76
N ASN A 132 -3.79 13.11 -10.44
CA ASN A 132 -3.00 14.17 -9.80
C ASN A 132 -1.48 13.95 -9.83
N LEU A 133 -1.04 12.79 -10.34
CA LEU A 133 0.37 12.41 -10.47
C LEU A 133 0.83 12.36 -11.94
N LEU A 134 0.15 13.08 -12.83
CA LEU A 134 0.48 13.19 -14.25
C LEU A 134 0.14 14.57 -14.83
N ALA A 135 0.78 14.98 -15.93
CA ALA A 135 0.50 16.24 -16.62
C ALA A 135 0.63 16.09 -18.14
N LYS A 136 -0.16 16.85 -18.91
CA LYS A 136 -0.09 16.86 -20.39
C LYS A 136 1.20 17.49 -20.87
N ILE A 137 1.83 16.86 -21.86
CA ILE A 137 3.07 17.33 -22.48
C ILE A 137 2.72 18.31 -23.61
N PRO A 138 3.29 19.53 -23.63
CA PRO A 138 3.13 20.46 -24.75
C PRO A 138 3.64 19.86 -26.07
N GLY A 139 2.98 20.16 -27.19
CA GLY A 139 3.29 19.56 -28.48
C GLY A 139 4.74 19.74 -28.96
N ASN A 140 5.38 20.85 -28.56
CA ASN A 140 6.76 21.19 -28.91
C ASN A 140 7.82 20.58 -27.96
N VAL A 141 7.44 19.89 -26.88
CA VAL A 141 8.40 19.27 -25.95
C VAL A 141 8.59 17.79 -26.33
N PRO A 142 9.80 17.34 -26.70
CA PRO A 142 10.07 15.93 -27.01
C PRO A 142 9.95 15.01 -25.79
N ASP A 143 9.70 13.71 -26.00
CA ASP A 143 9.56 12.72 -24.93
C ASP A 143 10.84 12.59 -24.09
N GLU A 144 12.00 12.73 -24.74
CA GLU A 144 13.35 12.71 -24.16
C GLU A 144 13.56 13.79 -23.10
N GLU A 145 12.90 14.93 -23.28
CA GLU A 145 13.01 16.08 -22.39
C GLU A 145 11.88 16.07 -21.36
N ALA A 146 10.65 15.78 -21.79
CA ALA A 146 9.48 15.75 -20.92
C ALA A 146 9.62 14.79 -19.73
N VAL A 147 10.35 13.69 -19.90
CA VAL A 147 10.57 12.68 -18.85
C VAL A 147 11.34 13.21 -17.63
N PHE A 148 12.03 14.34 -17.78
CA PHE A 148 12.70 15.02 -16.66
C PHE A 148 11.72 15.82 -15.78
N ALA A 149 10.45 16.02 -16.19
CA ALA A 149 9.55 16.92 -15.48
C ALA A 149 9.30 16.52 -14.02
N VAL A 150 9.26 15.21 -13.70
CA VAL A 150 9.08 14.74 -12.32
C VAL A 150 10.28 15.11 -11.44
N LEU A 151 11.51 14.91 -11.92
CA LEU A 151 12.73 15.30 -11.17
C LEU A 151 12.91 16.82 -11.16
N GLY A 152 12.58 17.50 -12.25
CA GLY A 152 12.58 18.96 -12.32
C GLY A 152 11.61 19.56 -11.30
N ALA A 153 10.47 18.90 -11.04
CA ALA A 153 9.51 19.35 -10.02
C ALA A 153 10.05 19.20 -8.59
N VAL A 154 10.91 18.21 -8.34
CA VAL A 154 11.64 18.09 -7.06
C VAL A 154 12.60 19.27 -6.88
N GLY A 155 13.37 19.59 -7.93
CA GLY A 155 14.26 20.76 -7.93
C GLY A 155 13.50 22.07 -7.77
N LEU A 156 12.45 22.27 -8.55
CA LEU A 156 11.59 23.46 -8.52
C LEU A 156 10.93 23.66 -7.16
N HIS A 157 10.47 22.58 -6.51
CA HIS A 157 9.91 22.68 -5.17
C HIS A 157 10.96 23.16 -4.17
N GLY A 158 12.20 22.66 -4.26
CA GLY A 158 13.30 23.15 -3.43
C GLY A 158 13.61 24.63 -3.63
N VAL A 159 13.58 25.13 -4.88
CA VAL A 159 13.71 26.57 -5.16
C VAL A 159 12.55 27.36 -4.56
N ARG A 160 11.32 26.85 -4.64
CA ARG A 160 10.14 27.50 -4.04
C ARG A 160 10.19 27.57 -2.52
N LEU A 161 10.77 26.56 -1.86
CA LEU A 161 10.99 26.59 -0.41
C LEU A 161 12.07 27.60 -0.01
N LEU A 162 13.14 27.71 -0.81
CA LEU A 162 14.16 28.74 -0.60
C LEU A 162 13.53 30.15 -0.73
N ALA A 163 12.59 30.29 -1.67
CA ALA A 163 11.92 31.52 -2.03
C ALA A 163 12.91 32.67 -2.29
N PRO A 164 13.82 32.52 -3.27
CA PRO A 164 14.85 33.51 -3.53
C PRO A 164 14.29 34.71 -4.30
N ALA A 165 14.85 35.89 -4.03
CA ALA A 165 14.56 37.13 -4.74
C ALA A 165 15.52 37.37 -5.92
N LEU A 166 15.10 38.24 -6.84
CA LEU A 166 15.91 38.67 -7.98
C LEU A 166 17.24 39.26 -7.49
N GLY A 167 18.36 38.79 -8.03
CA GLY A 167 19.71 39.25 -7.68
C GLY A 167 20.33 38.57 -6.45
N GLU A 168 19.59 37.74 -5.70
CA GLU A 168 20.17 36.98 -4.59
C GLU A 168 21.18 35.93 -5.08
N ARG A 169 22.21 35.69 -4.26
CA ARG A 169 23.25 34.70 -4.53
C ARG A 169 22.92 33.38 -3.85
N VAL A 170 22.83 32.32 -4.66
CA VAL A 170 22.43 30.99 -4.20
C VAL A 170 23.48 29.96 -4.58
N ALA A 171 23.97 29.19 -3.59
CA ALA A 171 24.83 28.04 -3.86
C ALA A 171 24.01 26.76 -4.06
N VAL A 172 24.41 25.94 -5.03
CA VAL A 172 23.86 24.59 -5.25
C VAL A 172 24.94 23.57 -4.92
N ALA A 173 24.77 22.86 -3.80
CA ALA A 173 25.69 21.84 -3.34
C ALA A 173 25.28 20.46 -3.88
N GLY A 174 26.09 19.94 -4.81
CA GLY A 174 25.80 18.78 -5.65
C GLY A 174 25.20 19.20 -6.99
N LEU A 175 25.90 18.91 -8.08
CA LEU A 175 25.53 19.20 -9.47
C LEU A 175 25.23 17.89 -10.23
N GLY A 176 24.47 17.00 -9.59
CA GLY A 176 23.85 15.85 -10.27
C GLY A 176 22.66 16.28 -11.14
N LEU A 177 21.81 15.32 -11.53
CA LEU A 177 20.60 15.59 -12.34
C LEU A 177 19.74 16.73 -11.79
N ILE A 178 19.33 16.62 -10.51
CA ILE A 178 18.47 17.62 -9.88
C ILE A 178 19.22 18.95 -9.71
N GLY A 179 20.48 18.91 -9.26
CA GLY A 179 21.31 20.10 -9.05
C GLY A 179 21.46 20.94 -10.32
N LEU A 180 21.74 20.30 -11.46
CA LEU A 180 21.88 21.00 -12.74
C LEU A 180 20.55 21.60 -13.25
N MET A 181 19.39 20.98 -12.95
CA MET A 181 18.09 21.59 -13.24
C MET A 181 17.77 22.74 -12.28
N VAL A 182 18.13 22.62 -11.00
CA VAL A 182 17.98 23.70 -10.00
C VAL A 182 18.79 24.92 -10.41
N VAL A 183 19.99 24.72 -10.95
CA VAL A 183 20.82 25.79 -11.51
C VAL A 183 20.06 26.58 -12.60
N ASP A 184 19.50 25.89 -13.60
CA ASP A 184 18.74 26.54 -14.68
C ASP A 184 17.51 27.31 -14.13
N ILE A 185 16.79 26.71 -13.18
CA ILE A 185 15.60 27.31 -12.54
C ILE A 185 15.99 28.58 -11.76
N LEU A 186 17.06 28.54 -10.97
CA LEU A 186 17.54 29.69 -10.19
C LEU A 186 18.00 30.83 -11.09
N ARG A 187 18.71 30.53 -12.20
CA ARG A 187 19.09 31.55 -13.18
C ARG A 187 17.88 32.19 -13.84
N THR A 188 16.87 31.38 -14.18
CA THR A 188 15.60 31.88 -14.73
C THR A 188 14.87 32.77 -13.72
N ASN A 189 14.99 32.48 -12.43
CA ASN A 189 14.50 33.33 -11.34
C ASN A 189 15.35 34.60 -11.13
N GLY A 190 16.48 34.73 -11.83
CA GLY A 190 17.37 35.88 -11.79
C GLY A 190 18.38 35.88 -10.63
N CYS A 191 18.68 34.72 -10.06
CA CYS A 191 19.69 34.57 -9.01
C CYS A 191 21.11 34.47 -9.60
N GLU A 192 22.11 34.93 -8.84
CA GLU A 192 23.52 34.58 -9.09
C GLU A 192 23.78 33.19 -8.50
N VAL A 193 24.17 32.22 -9.33
CA VAL A 193 24.31 30.82 -8.89
C VAL A 193 25.77 30.41 -8.80
N VAL A 194 26.13 29.73 -7.70
CA VAL A 194 27.46 29.11 -7.51
C VAL A 194 27.29 27.60 -7.36
N GLY A 195 27.96 26.82 -8.20
CA GLY A 195 27.93 25.35 -8.13
C GLY A 195 29.03 24.79 -7.24
N ILE A 196 28.69 23.92 -6.29
CA ILE A 196 29.67 23.23 -5.44
C ILE A 196 29.59 21.74 -5.75
N GLU A 197 30.62 21.19 -6.40
CA GLU A 197 30.62 19.81 -6.87
C GLU A 197 32.05 19.25 -6.96
N PRO A 198 32.34 18.09 -6.33
CA PRO A 198 33.66 17.46 -6.43
C PRO A 198 33.93 16.78 -7.79
N ASP A 199 32.90 16.35 -8.54
CA ASP A 199 33.09 15.73 -9.85
C ASP A 199 33.36 16.77 -10.95
N GLU A 200 34.53 16.68 -11.58
CA GLU A 200 34.97 17.61 -12.62
C GLU A 200 34.06 17.62 -13.86
N HIS A 201 33.54 16.46 -14.27
CA HIS A 201 32.68 16.37 -15.44
C HIS A 201 31.35 17.12 -15.21
N ARG A 202 30.77 16.99 -14.02
CA ARG A 202 29.56 17.73 -13.62
C ARG A 202 29.79 19.23 -13.51
N ARG A 203 30.97 19.64 -13.02
CA ARG A 203 31.38 21.06 -12.99
C ARG A 203 31.43 21.63 -14.41
N ARG A 204 32.08 20.94 -15.36
CA ARG A 204 32.17 21.38 -16.77
C ARG A 204 30.79 21.61 -17.39
N ILE A 205 29.81 20.74 -17.14
CA ILE A 205 28.42 20.92 -17.64
C ILE A 205 27.79 22.20 -17.08
N ALA A 206 28.03 22.53 -15.80
CA ALA A 206 27.54 23.77 -15.21
C ALA A 206 28.30 25.00 -15.74
N GLU A 207 29.60 24.90 -15.98
CA GLU A 207 30.44 25.96 -16.53
C GLU A 207 30.08 26.28 -17.99
N GLU A 208 29.73 25.27 -18.80
CA GLU A 208 29.18 25.46 -20.15
C GLU A 208 27.85 26.23 -20.13
N LYS A 209 27.12 26.16 -19.02
CA LYS A 209 25.93 26.99 -18.78
C LYS A 209 26.30 28.39 -18.26
N GLY A 210 27.57 28.72 -18.08
CA GLY A 210 28.03 30.02 -17.59
C GLY A 210 27.95 30.18 -16.06
N ILE A 211 27.96 29.06 -15.33
CA ILE A 211 27.95 29.05 -13.85
C ILE A 211 29.35 28.91 -13.31
N LYS A 212 29.69 29.72 -12.30
CA LYS A 212 30.93 29.57 -11.55
C LYS A 212 30.82 28.32 -10.67
N THR A 213 31.83 27.45 -10.73
CA THR A 213 31.86 26.24 -9.90
C THR A 213 33.12 26.13 -9.06
N VAL A 214 33.06 25.31 -8.01
CA VAL A 214 34.19 25.05 -7.12
C VAL A 214 34.19 23.60 -6.63
N ASP A 215 35.38 23.04 -6.49
CA ASP A 215 35.58 21.77 -5.79
C ASP A 215 35.63 22.03 -4.27
N PRO A 216 34.71 21.45 -3.47
CA PRO A 216 34.69 21.69 -2.03
C PRO A 216 35.93 21.13 -1.30
N ALA A 217 36.66 20.18 -1.89
CA ALA A 217 37.84 19.58 -1.26
C ALA A 217 39.13 20.38 -1.50
N ASN A 218 39.18 21.19 -2.56
CA ASN A 218 40.36 21.97 -2.92
C ASN A 218 39.97 23.38 -3.43
N PRO A 219 39.35 24.22 -2.58
CA PRO A 219 39.00 25.57 -2.99
C PRO A 219 40.25 26.48 -2.98
N ALA A 220 40.38 27.35 -3.98
CA ALA A 220 41.53 28.27 -4.07
C ALA A 220 41.59 29.28 -2.90
N ARG A 221 40.43 29.63 -2.36
CA ARG A 221 40.19 30.42 -1.13
C ARG A 221 38.89 29.93 -0.49
N PRO A 222 38.58 30.25 0.78
CA PRO A 222 37.27 29.99 1.35
C PRO A 222 36.14 30.41 0.40
N ILE A 223 35.13 29.57 0.21
CA ILE A 223 34.07 29.77 -0.81
C ILE A 223 33.40 31.14 -0.66
N SER A 224 33.18 31.60 0.58
CA SER A 224 32.62 32.93 0.88
C SER A 224 33.55 34.09 0.53
N GLU A 225 34.87 33.90 0.51
CA GLU A 225 35.82 34.92 0.05
C GLU A 225 35.93 34.94 -1.47
N GLN A 226 35.83 33.77 -2.11
CA GLN A 226 35.95 33.64 -3.56
C GLN A 226 34.69 34.14 -4.29
N PHE A 227 33.51 33.86 -3.74
CA PHE A 227 32.23 34.14 -4.40
C PHE A 227 31.32 35.06 -3.59
N GLY A 228 31.76 35.55 -2.42
CA GLY A 228 30.93 36.26 -1.45
C GLY A 228 30.03 35.33 -0.65
N GLU A 229 29.41 35.84 0.43
CA GLU A 229 28.45 35.06 1.22
C GLU A 229 27.16 34.76 0.43
N MET A 230 26.50 33.65 0.76
CA MET A 230 25.29 33.16 0.09
C MET A 230 24.02 33.58 0.82
N ASP A 231 23.03 34.11 0.10
CA ASP A 231 21.66 34.32 0.60
C ASP A 231 20.96 32.98 0.86
N GLY A 232 21.27 31.98 0.04
CA GLY A 232 20.67 30.67 0.13
C GLY A 232 21.59 29.53 -0.30
N VAL A 233 21.37 28.33 0.24
CA VAL A 233 22.04 27.11 -0.20
C VAL A 233 21.00 26.02 -0.45
N ILE A 234 20.98 25.45 -1.66
CA ILE A 234 20.20 24.25 -1.99
C ILE A 234 21.14 23.05 -2.05
N ILE A 235 20.89 22.07 -1.19
CA ILE A 235 21.69 20.85 -1.12
C ILE A 235 20.97 19.74 -1.88
N THR A 236 21.53 19.33 -3.02
CA THR A 236 21.03 18.20 -3.83
C THR A 236 21.95 16.97 -3.77
N ALA A 237 23.10 17.09 -3.10
CA ALA A 237 24.06 16.02 -2.91
C ALA A 237 23.49 14.86 -2.07
N SER A 238 23.94 13.65 -2.38
CA SER A 238 23.79 12.47 -1.53
C SER A 238 25.16 12.10 -0.96
N SER A 239 25.29 12.06 0.36
CA SER A 239 26.57 11.82 1.05
C SER A 239 26.34 11.15 2.40
N ARG A 240 27.30 10.33 2.82
CA ARG A 240 27.31 9.74 4.18
C ARG A 240 27.96 10.67 5.22
N SER A 241 28.51 11.80 4.80
CA SER A 241 29.15 12.78 5.66
C SER A 241 28.22 13.95 5.96
N GLY A 242 28.20 14.40 7.22
CA GLY A 242 27.51 15.62 7.65
C GLY A 242 28.21 16.93 7.24
N HIS A 243 29.42 16.87 6.65
CA HIS A 243 30.20 18.06 6.31
C HIS A 243 29.49 19.01 5.33
N VAL A 244 28.56 18.50 4.51
CA VAL A 244 27.81 19.32 3.54
C VAL A 244 26.94 20.36 4.23
N ILE A 245 26.33 20.03 5.38
CA ILE A 245 25.52 20.97 6.17
C ILE A 245 26.41 22.02 6.81
N SER A 246 27.52 21.59 7.43
CA SER A 246 28.47 22.53 8.05
C SER A 246 29.04 23.50 7.03
N MET A 247 29.41 23.03 5.83
CA MET A 247 29.83 23.87 4.72
C MET A 247 28.72 24.86 4.31
N ALA A 248 27.48 24.39 4.14
CA ALA A 248 26.34 25.24 3.79
C ALA A 248 26.14 26.36 4.83
N SER A 249 26.21 26.05 6.13
CA SER A 249 26.12 27.04 7.21
C SER A 249 27.29 28.02 7.22
N ALA A 250 28.49 27.55 6.90
CA ALA A 250 29.70 28.38 6.86
C ALA A 250 29.66 29.43 5.74
N ILE A 251 29.15 29.07 4.56
CA ILE A 251 29.10 29.99 3.40
C ILE A 251 27.87 30.91 3.37
N CYS A 252 26.83 30.60 4.15
CA CYS A 252 25.66 31.47 4.27
C CYS A 252 26.00 32.78 4.96
N ARG A 253 25.38 33.89 4.52
CA ARG A 253 25.36 35.13 5.30
C ARG A 253 24.47 35.00 6.54
N LYS A 254 24.47 36.01 7.40
CA LYS A 254 23.45 36.15 8.45
C LYS A 254 22.04 36.15 7.84
N ARG A 255 21.13 35.39 8.43
CA ARG A 255 19.76 35.11 8.00
C ARG A 255 19.64 34.40 6.65
N GLY A 256 20.68 33.67 6.26
CA GLY A 256 20.65 32.80 5.09
C GLY A 256 19.72 31.60 5.28
N LYS A 257 19.24 31.05 4.16
CA LYS A 257 18.33 29.89 4.15
C LYS A 257 19.00 28.67 3.53
N ILE A 258 18.80 27.50 4.14
CA ILE A 258 19.33 26.23 3.66
C ILE A 258 18.17 25.27 3.38
N VAL A 259 18.08 24.78 2.15
CA VAL A 259 17.08 23.78 1.73
C VAL A 259 17.76 22.48 1.34
N LEU A 260 17.38 21.38 2.00
CA LEU A 260 17.86 20.04 1.69
C LEU A 260 16.89 19.29 0.78
N ILE A 261 17.34 18.94 -0.42
CA ILE A 261 16.65 18.03 -1.35
C ILE A 261 17.29 16.63 -1.33
N GLY A 262 18.62 16.56 -1.22
CA GLY A 262 19.38 15.33 -1.24
C GLY A 262 19.26 14.48 0.03
N ASP A 263 20.08 13.44 0.12
CA ASP A 263 20.09 12.48 1.24
C ASP A 263 21.43 12.55 1.97
N ILE A 264 21.44 13.22 3.12
CA ILE A 264 22.61 13.41 3.99
C ILE A 264 22.23 13.31 5.48
N PRO A 265 23.15 12.95 6.37
CA PRO A 265 22.93 13.02 7.81
C PRO A 265 22.65 14.44 8.30
N LEU A 266 21.64 14.59 9.18
CA LEU A 266 21.19 15.87 9.74
C LEU A 266 21.94 16.22 11.04
N HIS A 267 23.23 16.52 10.95
CA HIS A 267 24.02 17.01 12.08
C HIS A 267 24.11 18.53 12.08
N LEU A 268 23.17 19.20 12.76
CA LEU A 268 23.10 20.66 12.85
C LEU A 268 23.94 21.19 14.03
N SER A 269 24.82 22.14 13.75
CA SER A 269 25.60 22.86 14.77
C SER A 269 24.78 24.00 15.36
N ARG A 270 24.52 23.97 16.67
CA ARG A 270 23.77 25.06 17.33
C ARG A 270 24.48 26.40 17.20
N SER A 271 25.81 26.44 17.31
CA SER A 271 26.57 27.70 17.23
C SER A 271 26.39 28.39 15.89
N ASP A 272 26.51 27.63 14.80
CA ASP A 272 26.50 28.16 13.44
C ASP A 272 25.12 28.74 13.11
N PHE A 273 24.07 27.99 13.46
CA PHE A 273 22.69 28.40 13.25
C PHE A 273 22.28 29.57 14.15
N TYR A 274 22.74 29.60 15.39
CA TYR A 274 22.42 30.66 16.34
C TYR A 274 23.11 31.97 15.98
N GLN A 275 24.42 31.95 15.71
CA GLN A 275 25.20 33.18 15.44
C GLN A 275 24.78 33.88 14.15
N LYS A 276 24.35 33.11 13.16
CA LYS A 276 23.90 33.62 11.87
C LYS A 276 22.38 33.68 11.72
N GLU A 277 21.58 33.25 12.70
CA GLU A 277 20.11 33.16 12.59
C GLU A 277 19.66 32.40 11.31
N LEU A 278 20.29 31.26 11.02
CA LEU A 278 20.02 30.50 9.79
C LEU A 278 18.68 29.76 9.86
N THR A 279 18.00 29.62 8.72
CA THR A 279 16.82 28.76 8.57
C THR A 279 17.18 27.49 7.81
N PHE A 280 16.68 26.34 8.25
CA PHE A 280 16.85 25.04 7.58
C PHE A 280 15.50 24.37 7.30
N GLN A 281 15.33 23.84 6.09
CA GLN A 281 14.13 23.09 5.70
C GLN A 281 14.47 21.87 4.83
N VAL A 282 13.77 20.76 5.07
CA VAL A 282 13.85 19.56 4.23
C VAL A 282 12.73 19.58 3.19
N CYS A 283 13.09 19.37 1.93
CA CYS A 283 12.18 19.36 0.79
C CYS A 283 11.40 18.04 0.70
N CYS A 284 10.07 18.12 0.67
CA CYS A 284 9.21 16.95 0.51
C CYS A 284 9.03 16.61 -0.98
N ALA A 285 10.05 16.01 -1.59
CA ALA A 285 10.06 15.62 -3.01
C ALA A 285 9.57 16.77 -3.93
N TYR A 286 8.50 16.55 -4.70
CA TYR A 286 7.92 17.50 -5.65
C TYR A 286 6.76 18.32 -5.05
N GLY A 287 6.63 18.36 -3.72
CA GLY A 287 5.81 19.34 -3.00
C GLY A 287 4.41 18.92 -2.56
N PRO A 288 3.56 19.91 -2.23
CA PRO A 288 2.23 19.69 -1.67
C PRO A 288 1.38 18.68 -2.45
N GLY A 289 0.75 17.76 -1.72
CA GLY A 289 0.03 16.60 -2.24
C GLY A 289 0.79 15.29 -2.10
N ARG A 290 2.13 15.33 -1.98
CA ARG A 290 2.91 14.12 -1.67
C ARG A 290 2.60 13.61 -0.25
N TYR A 291 2.36 12.30 -0.12
CA TYR A 291 1.93 11.63 1.12
C TYR A 291 0.52 12.02 1.61
N ASP A 292 -0.26 12.73 0.79
CA ASP A 292 -1.67 12.97 1.02
C ASP A 292 -2.50 11.97 0.20
N HIS A 293 -3.17 11.06 0.89
CA HIS A 293 -3.99 10.04 0.25
C HIS A 293 -5.21 10.61 -0.51
N ALA A 294 -5.79 11.72 -0.06
CA ALA A 294 -6.89 12.36 -0.80
C ALA A 294 -6.40 12.91 -2.14
N TYR A 295 -5.22 13.51 -2.15
CA TYR A 295 -4.60 14.02 -3.36
C TYR A 295 -4.09 12.88 -4.28
N GLU A 296 -3.29 11.95 -3.76
CA GLU A 296 -2.62 10.92 -4.58
C GLU A 296 -3.55 9.77 -4.99
N GLU A 297 -4.42 9.27 -4.11
CA GLU A 297 -5.26 8.11 -4.41
C GLU A 297 -6.69 8.47 -4.82
N LYS A 298 -7.26 9.56 -4.27
CA LYS A 298 -8.65 9.95 -4.57
C LYS A 298 -8.75 10.99 -5.68
N GLY A 299 -7.63 11.58 -6.11
CA GLY A 299 -7.63 12.61 -7.16
C GLY A 299 -8.23 13.94 -6.71
N THR A 300 -8.35 14.18 -5.40
CA THR A 300 -8.89 15.44 -4.87
C THR A 300 -7.77 16.49 -4.82
N ASP A 301 -7.82 17.48 -5.71
CA ASP A 301 -6.86 18.58 -5.73
C ASP A 301 -7.14 19.59 -4.60
N TYR A 302 -6.12 20.36 -4.21
CA TYR A 302 -6.25 21.45 -3.26
C TYR A 302 -6.87 22.67 -3.95
N PRO A 303 -7.72 23.44 -3.25
CA PRO A 303 -8.25 24.66 -3.83
C PRO A 303 -7.10 25.64 -4.13
N LEU A 304 -7.05 26.09 -5.39
CA LEU A 304 -5.97 26.91 -5.93
C LEU A 304 -5.60 28.14 -5.07
N PRO A 305 -6.55 28.87 -4.44
CA PRO A 305 -6.21 30.01 -3.58
C PRO A 305 -5.40 29.67 -2.32
N TYR A 306 -5.51 28.44 -1.79
CA TYR A 306 -4.83 28.03 -0.55
C TYR A 306 -3.51 27.34 -0.82
N VAL A 307 -3.45 26.51 -1.87
CA VAL A 307 -2.23 25.81 -2.26
C VAL A 307 -2.04 26.03 -3.74
N ARG A 308 -1.21 27.02 -4.10
CA ARG A 308 -0.96 27.36 -5.50
C ARG A 308 -0.22 26.25 -6.24
N TRP A 309 0.76 25.63 -5.58
CA TRP A 309 1.74 24.75 -6.20
C TRP A 309 1.66 23.33 -5.64
N THR A 310 0.87 22.49 -6.33
CA THR A 310 0.74 21.06 -6.03
C THR A 310 1.69 20.24 -6.89
N VAL A 311 1.82 18.94 -6.62
CA VAL A 311 2.60 17.97 -7.43
C VAL A 311 2.34 18.15 -8.93
N ASN A 312 1.06 18.16 -9.32
CA ASN A 312 0.64 18.24 -10.71
C ASN A 312 1.07 19.57 -11.35
N ARG A 313 0.81 20.69 -10.64
CA ARG A 313 1.14 22.02 -11.14
C ARG A 313 2.64 22.28 -11.17
N ASN A 314 3.44 21.60 -10.32
CA ASN A 314 4.89 21.56 -10.45
C ASN A 314 5.32 20.85 -11.75
N PHE A 315 4.71 19.72 -12.12
CA PHE A 315 5.00 19.06 -13.40
C PHE A 315 4.66 19.98 -14.58
N GLN A 316 3.50 20.64 -14.54
CA GLN A 316 3.08 21.59 -15.56
C GLN A 316 4.07 22.76 -15.71
N GLU A 317 4.52 23.36 -14.61
CA GLU A 317 5.48 24.47 -14.67
C GLU A 317 6.82 24.01 -15.25
N VAL A 318 7.31 22.83 -14.89
CA VAL A 318 8.56 22.31 -15.47
C VAL A 318 8.40 22.05 -16.96
N LEU A 319 7.27 21.48 -17.41
CA LEU A 319 6.99 21.30 -18.83
C LEU A 319 6.92 22.64 -19.58
N LYS A 320 6.42 23.69 -18.94
CA LYS A 320 6.43 25.05 -19.49
C LYS A 320 7.86 25.60 -19.61
N LEU A 321 8.72 25.38 -18.62
CA LEU A 321 10.14 25.76 -18.65
C LEU A 321 10.94 24.99 -19.72
N LEU A 322 10.58 23.73 -19.98
CA LEU A 322 11.14 22.97 -21.11
C LEU A 322 10.64 23.54 -22.44
N SER A 323 9.33 23.80 -22.54
CA SER A 323 8.68 24.31 -23.74
C SER A 323 9.22 25.66 -24.22
N ASN A 324 9.55 26.57 -23.30
CA ASN A 324 10.08 27.90 -23.65
C ASN A 324 11.63 27.94 -23.67
N GLY A 325 12.30 26.82 -23.43
CA GLY A 325 13.76 26.71 -23.42
C GLY A 325 14.46 27.29 -22.18
N SER A 326 13.73 27.71 -21.14
CA SER A 326 14.34 28.18 -19.87
C SER A 326 15.01 27.05 -19.08
N LEU A 327 14.61 25.80 -19.30
CA LEU A 327 15.24 24.62 -18.72
C LEU A 327 15.83 23.74 -19.84
N ASN A 328 17.14 23.50 -19.80
CA ASN A 328 17.82 22.69 -20.83
C ASN A 328 18.36 21.39 -20.24
N VAL A 329 17.64 20.30 -20.51
CA VAL A 329 17.95 18.95 -20.01
C VAL A 329 18.72 18.07 -21.00
N LYS A 330 18.92 18.50 -22.25
CA LYS A 330 19.61 17.69 -23.28
C LYS A 330 21.01 17.24 -22.84
N PRO A 331 21.87 18.09 -22.24
CA PRO A 331 23.19 17.67 -21.75
C PRO A 331 23.13 16.63 -20.61
N LEU A 332 21.97 16.46 -19.97
CA LEU A 332 21.79 15.52 -18.87
C LEU A 332 21.50 14.09 -19.36
N ILE A 333 21.18 13.92 -20.65
CA ILE A 333 20.92 12.61 -21.26
C ILE A 333 22.26 11.97 -21.63
N SER A 334 22.66 10.96 -20.87
CA SER A 334 23.92 10.25 -21.09
C SER A 334 23.77 9.06 -22.04
N SER A 335 22.62 8.38 -22.00
CA SER A 335 22.36 7.23 -22.87
C SER A 335 20.86 6.95 -23.01
N VAL A 336 20.50 6.27 -24.09
CA VAL A 336 19.16 5.73 -24.34
C VAL A 336 19.31 4.25 -24.61
N ILE A 337 18.57 3.43 -23.87
CA ILE A 337 18.61 1.97 -23.98
C ILE A 337 17.22 1.38 -24.13
N ARG A 338 17.12 0.14 -24.61
CA ARG A 338 15.87 -0.63 -24.56
C ARG A 338 15.63 -1.17 -23.14
N LEU A 339 14.36 -1.37 -22.76
CA LEU A 339 13.99 -1.94 -21.46
C LEU A 339 14.67 -3.29 -21.19
N GLU A 340 14.81 -4.13 -22.21
CA GLU A 340 15.46 -5.44 -22.12
C GLU A 340 16.95 -5.33 -21.72
N SER A 341 17.59 -4.20 -22.00
CA SER A 341 18.98 -3.92 -21.66
C SER A 341 19.15 -3.28 -20.28
N TYR A 342 18.15 -3.36 -19.40
CA TYR A 342 18.14 -2.72 -18.07
C TYR A 342 19.36 -3.07 -17.20
N SER A 343 19.96 -4.25 -17.40
CA SER A 343 21.11 -4.70 -16.62
C SER A 343 22.30 -3.75 -16.75
N ALA A 344 22.49 -3.11 -17.92
CA ALA A 344 23.56 -2.15 -18.17
C ALA A 344 23.46 -0.89 -17.29
N ILE A 345 22.25 -0.49 -16.89
CA ILE A 345 22.02 0.72 -16.08
C ILE A 345 22.68 0.59 -14.71
N TYR A 346 22.56 -0.59 -14.11
CA TYR A 346 22.91 -0.84 -12.70
C TYR A 346 24.27 -1.54 -12.52
N GLN A 347 25.09 -1.61 -13.57
CA GLN A 347 26.47 -2.08 -13.47
C GLN A 347 27.34 -1.13 -12.63
N LYS A 348 28.28 -1.70 -11.87
CA LYS A 348 29.22 -0.91 -11.06
C LYS A 348 30.07 -0.01 -11.96
N GLY A 349 30.23 1.25 -11.59
CA GLY A 349 31.08 2.21 -12.30
C GLY A 349 30.37 3.03 -13.38
N ASN A 350 29.10 2.78 -13.69
CA ASN A 350 28.35 3.63 -14.61
C ASN A 350 28.24 5.06 -14.05
N ARG A 351 28.83 6.04 -14.74
CA ARG A 351 28.83 7.46 -14.36
C ARG A 351 27.77 8.29 -15.09
N SER A 352 26.84 7.65 -15.82
CA SER A 352 25.74 8.33 -16.51
C SER A 352 24.98 9.25 -15.55
N LEU A 353 24.72 10.49 -15.97
CA LEU A 353 23.84 11.42 -15.25
C LEU A 353 22.39 10.96 -15.37
N GLY A 354 21.87 10.86 -16.59
CA GLY A 354 20.54 10.35 -16.90
C GLY A 354 20.59 9.24 -17.94
N THR A 355 20.02 8.08 -17.62
CA THR A 355 19.79 7.00 -18.59
C THR A 355 18.31 6.93 -18.92
N LEU A 356 17.97 7.04 -20.20
CA LEU A 356 16.61 6.87 -20.67
C LEU A 356 16.35 5.41 -21.07
N ILE A 357 15.23 4.87 -20.62
CA ILE A 357 14.70 3.60 -21.09
C ILE A 357 13.65 3.89 -22.16
N SER A 358 13.83 3.33 -23.35
CA SER A 358 12.89 3.36 -24.46
C SER A 358 12.09 2.07 -24.51
N TYR A 359 10.79 2.19 -24.79
CA TYR A 359 9.86 1.07 -24.89
C TYR A 359 9.52 0.77 -26.35
N GLY A 360 9.48 -0.51 -26.72
CA GLY A 360 9.28 -0.97 -28.11
C GLY A 360 7.83 -0.96 -28.59
N GLY A 361 6.86 -0.65 -27.74
CA GLY A 361 5.45 -0.49 -28.11
C GLY A 361 4.65 -1.78 -28.35
N GLY A 362 5.22 -2.96 -28.11
CA GLY A 362 4.58 -4.26 -28.38
C GLY A 362 3.45 -4.68 -27.42
N CYS A 363 3.25 -3.97 -26.31
CA CYS A 363 2.23 -4.33 -25.33
C CYS A 363 0.87 -3.67 -25.62
N ASN A 364 -0.20 -4.47 -25.57
CA ASN A 364 -1.58 -4.04 -25.76
C ASN A 364 -2.34 -3.90 -24.44
N ALA A 365 -3.22 -2.90 -24.35
CA ALA A 365 -3.99 -2.62 -23.13
C ALA A 365 -4.91 -3.77 -22.68
N GLY A 366 -5.31 -4.66 -23.61
CA GLY A 366 -6.17 -5.82 -23.33
C GLY A 366 -5.46 -7.07 -22.80
N GLU A 367 -4.13 -7.05 -22.63
CA GLU A 367 -3.35 -8.21 -22.13
C GLU A 367 -3.48 -8.35 -20.61
N THR A 368 -4.70 -8.64 -20.13
CA THR A 368 -5.07 -8.76 -18.71
C THR A 368 -4.67 -10.10 -18.09
N VAL A 369 -4.15 -11.04 -18.87
CA VAL A 369 -3.78 -12.40 -18.45
C VAL A 369 -2.31 -12.67 -18.75
N VAL A 370 -1.58 -13.19 -17.75
CA VAL A 370 -0.23 -13.73 -17.92
C VAL A 370 -0.17 -15.16 -17.39
N ARG A 371 0.43 -16.04 -18.18
CA ARG A 371 0.71 -17.42 -17.79
C ARG A 371 2.04 -17.49 -17.07
N ASN A 372 2.04 -18.05 -15.86
CA ASN A 372 3.25 -18.34 -15.10
C ASN A 372 3.92 -19.61 -15.67
N PRO A 373 5.17 -19.55 -16.15
CA PRO A 373 5.86 -20.70 -16.72
C PRO A 373 6.15 -21.78 -15.66
N GLY A 374 6.09 -23.06 -16.05
CA GLY A 374 6.67 -24.16 -15.27
C GLY A 374 5.74 -25.11 -14.52
N LYS A 375 4.41 -25.06 -14.71
CA LYS A 375 3.50 -26.12 -14.22
C LYS A 375 2.41 -26.49 -15.21
N SER A 376 2.22 -27.79 -15.42
CA SER A 376 1.00 -28.33 -15.99
C SER A 376 -0.14 -28.15 -14.98
N PHE A 377 -1.27 -27.62 -15.45
CA PHE A 377 -2.49 -27.53 -14.67
C PHE A 377 -3.34 -28.76 -14.94
N SER A 378 -3.71 -29.51 -13.90
CA SER A 378 -4.68 -30.59 -13.98
C SER A 378 -5.97 -30.19 -13.28
N VAL A 379 -7.09 -30.31 -14.00
CA VAL A 379 -8.41 -30.02 -13.48
C VAL A 379 -8.72 -31.01 -12.35
N GLN A 380 -9.18 -30.49 -11.21
CA GLN A 380 -9.70 -31.28 -10.09
C GLN A 380 -11.18 -30.99 -9.91
N LYS A 381 -11.86 -31.70 -9.00
CA LYS A 381 -13.28 -31.45 -8.68
C LYS A 381 -13.55 -30.00 -8.25
N VAL A 382 -12.60 -29.38 -7.56
CA VAL A 382 -12.70 -27.97 -7.13
C VAL A 382 -11.53 -27.20 -7.71
N VAL A 383 -11.82 -26.20 -8.53
CA VAL A 383 -10.83 -25.30 -9.14
C VAL A 383 -11.17 -23.89 -8.72
N ALA A 384 -10.24 -23.27 -7.99
CA ALA A 384 -10.48 -21.96 -7.40
C ALA A 384 -9.74 -20.82 -8.12
N ALA A 385 -10.34 -19.64 -8.06
CA ALA A 385 -9.71 -18.37 -8.37
C ALA A 385 -9.63 -17.51 -7.09
N VAL A 386 -8.46 -16.93 -6.83
CA VAL A 386 -8.26 -16.01 -5.70
C VAL A 386 -8.32 -14.58 -6.21
N ILE A 387 -9.29 -13.79 -5.76
CA ILE A 387 -9.45 -12.38 -6.13
C ILE A 387 -8.91 -11.50 -5.01
N GLY A 388 -7.80 -10.81 -5.29
CA GLY A 388 -7.02 -10.03 -4.33
C GLY A 388 -5.64 -10.64 -4.09
N ALA A 389 -4.63 -9.78 -3.95
CA ALA A 389 -3.24 -10.16 -3.66
C ALA A 389 -2.67 -9.39 -2.46
N GLY A 390 -3.54 -9.08 -1.49
CA GLY A 390 -3.20 -8.28 -0.31
C GLY A 390 -2.40 -9.02 0.77
N ASN A 391 -2.16 -8.33 1.89
CA ASN A 391 -1.41 -8.88 3.02
C ASN A 391 -2.08 -10.14 3.60
N PHE A 392 -3.41 -10.17 3.73
CA PHE A 392 -4.09 -11.36 4.22
C PHE A 392 -3.88 -12.57 3.30
N VAL A 393 -3.94 -12.35 1.98
CA VAL A 393 -3.76 -13.40 0.97
C VAL A 393 -2.36 -14.03 1.07
N SER A 394 -1.33 -13.19 1.07
CA SER A 394 0.06 -13.61 1.19
C SER A 394 0.42 -14.21 2.56
N MET A 395 -0.12 -13.64 3.65
CA MET A 395 0.28 -14.01 5.01
C MET A 395 -0.48 -15.22 5.55
N THR A 396 -1.75 -15.36 5.21
CA THR A 396 -2.69 -16.31 5.83
C THR A 396 -3.31 -17.25 4.81
N LEU A 397 -3.95 -16.73 3.76
CA LEU A 397 -4.76 -17.52 2.83
C LEU A 397 -3.95 -18.56 2.04
N LEU A 398 -3.02 -18.11 1.18
CA LEU A 398 -2.26 -18.99 0.29
C LEU A 398 -1.43 -20.06 1.04
N PRO A 399 -0.80 -19.76 2.20
CA PRO A 399 -0.20 -20.80 3.03
C PRO A 399 -1.15 -21.96 3.41
N ARG A 400 -2.44 -21.68 3.59
CA ARG A 400 -3.46 -22.68 3.96
C ARG A 400 -4.13 -23.35 2.77
N LEU A 401 -3.96 -22.81 1.57
CA LEU A 401 -4.44 -23.39 0.31
C LEU A 401 -3.38 -24.25 -0.40
N ARG A 402 -2.23 -24.52 0.21
CA ARG A 402 -1.21 -25.42 -0.36
C ARG A 402 -1.81 -26.79 -0.66
N GLY A 403 -1.60 -27.27 -1.88
CA GLY A 403 -2.14 -28.56 -2.36
C GLY A 403 -3.58 -28.48 -2.88
N LYS A 404 -4.28 -27.34 -2.72
CA LYS A 404 -5.58 -27.10 -3.37
C LYS A 404 -5.36 -26.62 -4.80
N CYS A 405 -6.30 -26.92 -5.69
CA CYS A 405 -6.22 -26.53 -7.10
C CYS A 405 -6.64 -25.06 -7.28
N ILE A 406 -5.65 -24.17 -7.39
CA ILE A 406 -5.84 -22.74 -7.63
C ILE A 406 -5.38 -22.43 -9.05
N LYS A 407 -6.30 -21.99 -9.92
CA LYS A 407 -6.01 -21.69 -11.33
C LYS A 407 -5.62 -20.24 -11.55
N TYR A 408 -6.32 -19.31 -10.90
CA TYR A 408 -6.10 -17.87 -11.06
C TYR A 408 -5.78 -17.17 -9.75
N ILE A 409 -4.94 -16.13 -9.83
CA ILE A 409 -4.86 -15.08 -8.82
C ILE A 409 -5.00 -13.71 -9.48
N ALA A 410 -5.91 -12.89 -8.96
CA ALA A 410 -6.25 -11.59 -9.51
C ALA A 410 -5.76 -10.42 -8.65
N SER A 411 -5.20 -9.38 -9.28
CA SER A 411 -4.92 -8.09 -8.65
C SER A 411 -4.92 -6.99 -9.71
N SER A 412 -5.58 -5.87 -9.45
CA SER A 412 -5.71 -4.76 -10.41
C SER A 412 -4.37 -4.18 -10.90
N SER A 413 -3.29 -4.37 -10.14
CA SER A 413 -1.93 -3.94 -10.50
C SER A 413 -1.05 -5.03 -11.13
N GLY A 414 -1.47 -6.30 -11.13
CA GLY A 414 -0.69 -7.44 -11.64
C GLY A 414 0.51 -7.86 -10.77
N LEU A 415 1.38 -6.93 -10.36
CA LEU A 415 2.70 -7.26 -9.79
C LEU A 415 2.66 -8.17 -8.56
N ARG A 416 1.83 -7.85 -7.55
CA ARG A 416 1.72 -8.68 -6.34
C ARG A 416 1.10 -10.04 -6.59
N ALA A 417 0.16 -10.12 -7.54
CA ALA A 417 -0.41 -11.39 -7.95
C ALA A 417 0.64 -12.26 -8.66
N ALA A 418 1.50 -11.67 -9.51
CA ALA A 418 2.60 -12.37 -10.17
C ALA A 418 3.63 -12.92 -9.17
N GLU A 419 4.01 -12.14 -8.17
CA GLU A 419 4.89 -12.58 -7.07
C GLU A 419 4.33 -13.83 -6.36
N LEU A 420 3.07 -13.77 -5.97
CA LEU A 420 2.41 -14.85 -5.25
C LEU A 420 2.16 -16.06 -6.16
N ALA A 421 1.84 -15.84 -7.42
CA ALA A 421 1.67 -16.91 -8.40
C ALA A 421 2.96 -17.71 -8.59
N ALA A 422 4.10 -17.03 -8.76
CA ALA A 422 5.41 -17.68 -8.83
C ALA A 422 5.70 -18.49 -7.55
N LYS A 423 5.47 -17.89 -6.37
CA LYS A 423 5.76 -18.52 -5.07
C LYS A 423 4.90 -19.74 -4.75
N TYR A 424 3.63 -19.73 -5.13
CA TYR A 424 2.67 -20.79 -4.83
C TYR A 424 2.38 -21.71 -6.02
N GLY A 425 2.96 -21.43 -7.19
CA GLY A 425 2.78 -22.21 -8.41
C GLY A 425 1.37 -22.09 -8.99
N ILE A 426 0.78 -20.88 -8.94
CA ILE A 426 -0.52 -20.59 -9.55
C ILE A 426 -0.27 -20.30 -11.05
N PRO A 427 -0.99 -20.95 -11.98
CA PRO A 427 -0.64 -20.92 -13.40
C PRO A 427 -1.03 -19.62 -14.11
N PHE A 428 -2.05 -18.90 -13.64
CA PHE A 428 -2.52 -17.67 -14.31
C PHE A 428 -2.61 -16.50 -13.34
N VAL A 429 -2.08 -15.36 -13.78
CA VAL A 429 -2.14 -14.07 -13.12
C VAL A 429 -3.04 -13.18 -13.95
N ILE A 430 -4.06 -12.58 -13.33
CA ILE A 430 -5.02 -11.73 -14.03
C ILE A 430 -5.17 -10.36 -13.36
N THR A 431 -5.52 -9.34 -14.14
CA THR A 431 -5.87 -8.01 -13.61
C THR A 431 -7.38 -7.76 -13.61
N ASP A 432 -8.12 -8.36 -14.55
CA ASP A 432 -9.57 -8.45 -14.52
C ASP A 432 -10.00 -9.81 -13.95
N TYR A 433 -10.78 -9.80 -12.87
CA TYR A 433 -11.27 -11.04 -12.27
C TYR A 433 -12.33 -11.73 -13.12
N ARG A 434 -12.96 -11.01 -14.07
CA ARG A 434 -13.99 -11.57 -14.95
C ARG A 434 -13.46 -12.68 -15.84
N GLU A 435 -12.17 -12.67 -16.15
CA GLU A 435 -11.48 -13.77 -16.84
C GLU A 435 -11.66 -15.11 -16.10
N ALA A 436 -11.62 -15.09 -14.76
CA ALA A 436 -11.87 -16.28 -13.97
C ALA A 436 -13.35 -16.62 -13.83
N LEU A 437 -14.25 -15.66 -13.99
CA LEU A 437 -15.69 -15.89 -13.95
C LEU A 437 -16.19 -16.53 -15.26
N SER A 438 -15.61 -16.14 -16.40
CA SER A 438 -15.92 -16.70 -17.72
C SER A 438 -15.32 -18.09 -17.96
N ASP A 439 -14.34 -18.51 -17.16
CA ASP A 439 -13.75 -19.83 -17.29
C ASP A 439 -14.65 -20.91 -16.67
N GLU A 440 -15.15 -21.82 -17.51
CA GLU A 440 -16.00 -22.95 -17.12
C GLU A 440 -15.29 -23.91 -16.14
N GLN A 441 -13.97 -24.00 -16.17
CA GLN A 441 -13.22 -24.87 -15.27
C GLN A 441 -13.22 -24.33 -13.84
N VAL A 442 -13.32 -23.01 -13.64
CA VAL A 442 -13.37 -22.41 -12.30
C VAL A 442 -14.76 -22.60 -11.72
N ASN A 443 -14.85 -23.17 -10.53
CA ASN A 443 -16.12 -23.33 -9.81
C ASN A 443 -16.13 -22.69 -8.43
N LEU A 444 -14.98 -22.27 -7.89
CA LEU A 444 -14.88 -21.54 -6.62
C LEU A 444 -14.16 -20.20 -6.81
N VAL A 445 -14.75 -19.13 -6.28
CA VAL A 445 -14.14 -17.80 -6.22
C VAL A 445 -13.89 -17.43 -4.75
N ILE A 446 -12.64 -17.14 -4.42
CA ILE A 446 -12.19 -16.72 -3.08
C ILE A 446 -11.85 -15.23 -3.12
N ILE A 447 -12.72 -14.41 -2.53
CA ILE A 447 -12.65 -12.94 -2.53
C ILE A 447 -11.94 -12.47 -1.26
N ALA A 448 -10.79 -11.82 -1.41
CA ALA A 448 -9.98 -11.26 -0.32
C ALA A 448 -9.48 -9.86 -0.69
N THR A 449 -10.40 -9.02 -1.14
CA THR A 449 -10.16 -7.63 -1.58
C THR A 449 -10.43 -6.62 -0.45
N ARG A 450 -10.53 -5.33 -0.78
CA ARG A 450 -11.04 -4.33 0.18
C ARG A 450 -12.57 -4.51 0.34
N HIS A 451 -13.11 -4.07 1.48
CA HIS A 451 -14.49 -4.38 1.88
C HIS A 451 -15.53 -3.77 0.92
N ASP A 452 -15.27 -2.60 0.36
CA ASP A 452 -16.11 -1.93 -0.64
C ASP A 452 -16.28 -2.73 -1.94
N GLN A 453 -15.35 -3.63 -2.24
CA GLN A 453 -15.36 -4.42 -3.47
C GLN A 453 -16.08 -5.77 -3.31
N HIS A 454 -16.31 -6.23 -2.09
CA HIS A 454 -16.88 -7.56 -1.81
C HIS A 454 -18.22 -7.79 -2.49
N VAL A 455 -19.14 -6.83 -2.35
CA VAL A 455 -20.52 -6.96 -2.84
C VAL A 455 -20.59 -7.13 -4.35
N ALA A 456 -19.87 -6.30 -5.10
CA ALA A 456 -19.90 -6.34 -6.56
C ALA A 456 -19.32 -7.66 -7.08
N ILE A 457 -18.15 -8.04 -6.58
CA ILE A 457 -17.45 -9.26 -7.01
C ILE A 457 -18.24 -10.51 -6.62
N ALA A 458 -18.79 -10.57 -5.39
CA ALA A 458 -19.58 -11.71 -4.93
C ALA A 458 -20.87 -11.88 -5.75
N ALA A 459 -21.58 -10.79 -6.03
CA ALA A 459 -22.79 -10.84 -6.85
C ALA A 459 -22.50 -11.26 -8.31
N GLU A 460 -21.40 -10.78 -8.90
CA GLU A 460 -20.95 -11.22 -10.24
C GLU A 460 -20.57 -12.70 -10.26
N ALA A 461 -19.83 -13.18 -9.26
CA ALA A 461 -19.45 -14.59 -9.14
C ALA A 461 -20.65 -15.52 -8.95
N ILE A 462 -21.62 -15.13 -8.10
CA ILE A 462 -22.87 -15.88 -7.90
C ILE A 462 -23.64 -15.98 -9.22
N ARG A 463 -23.83 -14.86 -9.94
CA ARG A 463 -24.53 -14.86 -11.24
C ARG A 463 -23.83 -15.70 -12.29
N ALA A 464 -22.50 -15.78 -12.23
CA ALA A 464 -21.69 -16.66 -13.08
C ALA A 464 -21.72 -18.14 -12.65
N GLY A 465 -22.54 -18.50 -11.65
CA GLY A 465 -22.70 -19.88 -11.20
C GLY A 465 -21.52 -20.41 -10.37
N LYS A 466 -20.69 -19.53 -9.80
CA LYS A 466 -19.51 -19.93 -9.04
C LYS A 466 -19.81 -19.96 -7.54
N HIS A 467 -19.33 -20.99 -6.83
CA HIS A 467 -19.29 -20.97 -5.36
C HIS A 467 -18.46 -19.77 -4.89
N VAL A 468 -18.91 -19.09 -3.83
CA VAL A 468 -18.27 -17.88 -3.32
C VAL A 468 -17.81 -18.07 -1.89
N PHE A 469 -16.51 -17.88 -1.67
CA PHE A 469 -15.96 -17.54 -0.37
C PHE A 469 -15.59 -16.06 -0.38
N VAL A 470 -16.06 -15.30 0.59
CA VAL A 470 -15.74 -13.88 0.73
C VAL A 470 -15.19 -13.61 2.13
N GLU A 471 -14.03 -12.97 2.21
CA GLU A 471 -13.51 -12.51 3.48
C GLU A 471 -14.48 -11.54 4.15
N LYS A 472 -14.47 -11.51 5.49
CA LYS A 472 -15.36 -10.62 6.23
C LYS A 472 -14.91 -9.16 6.11
N PRO A 473 -15.84 -8.20 6.22
CA PRO A 473 -17.29 -8.37 6.31
C PRO A 473 -17.89 -8.68 4.93
N LEU A 474 -19.07 -9.29 4.89
CA LEU A 474 -19.77 -9.53 3.62
C LEU A 474 -20.07 -8.20 2.88
N SER A 475 -20.49 -7.19 3.65
CA SER A 475 -20.75 -5.84 3.16
C SER A 475 -20.51 -4.81 4.27
N ILE A 476 -20.28 -3.57 3.88
CA ILE A 476 -20.21 -2.42 4.78
C ILE A 476 -21.56 -1.74 5.01
N ASP A 477 -22.61 -2.14 4.28
CA ASP A 477 -23.96 -1.60 4.44
C ASP A 477 -25.06 -2.65 4.15
N ALA A 478 -26.28 -2.33 4.58
CA ALA A 478 -27.42 -3.26 4.48
C ALA A 478 -27.87 -3.48 3.02
N ARG A 479 -27.74 -2.46 2.16
CA ARG A 479 -28.11 -2.54 0.74
C ARG A 479 -27.24 -3.56 0.01
N GLY A 480 -25.96 -3.61 0.37
CA GLY A 480 -25.02 -4.60 -0.17
C GLY A 480 -25.34 -6.03 0.26
N VAL A 481 -25.75 -6.24 1.52
CA VAL A 481 -26.22 -7.56 1.99
C VAL A 481 -27.45 -8.02 1.19
N GLU A 482 -28.45 -7.15 1.05
CA GLU A 482 -29.68 -7.45 0.29
C GLU A 482 -29.40 -7.73 -1.19
N LYS A 483 -28.45 -7.01 -1.80
CA LYS A 483 -28.03 -7.26 -3.18
C LYS A 483 -27.45 -8.67 -3.37
N ILE A 484 -26.61 -9.13 -2.44
CA ILE A 484 -26.04 -10.48 -2.51
C ILE A 484 -27.12 -11.53 -2.24
N LYS A 485 -27.98 -11.31 -1.24
CA LYS A 485 -29.12 -12.18 -0.93
C LYS A 485 -30.04 -12.37 -2.14
N THR A 486 -30.35 -11.27 -2.84
CA THR A 486 -31.14 -11.30 -4.08
C THR A 486 -30.41 -12.06 -5.19
N SER A 487 -29.11 -11.87 -5.33
CA SER A 487 -28.30 -12.59 -6.33
C SER A 487 -28.29 -14.10 -6.08
N LEU A 488 -28.16 -14.51 -4.82
CA LEU A 488 -28.19 -15.92 -4.40
C LEU A 488 -29.58 -16.55 -4.56
N LYS A 489 -30.66 -15.78 -4.38
CA LYS A 489 -32.02 -16.25 -4.61
C LYS A 489 -32.34 -16.46 -6.09
N ASN A 490 -31.80 -15.61 -6.96
CA ASN A 490 -32.13 -15.59 -8.38
C ASN A 490 -31.25 -16.51 -9.25
N VAL A 491 -30.12 -17.00 -8.72
CA VAL A 491 -29.27 -17.93 -9.45
C VAL A 491 -29.95 -19.30 -9.54
N GLN A 492 -29.98 -19.88 -10.73
CA GLN A 492 -30.60 -21.20 -10.98
C GLN A 492 -29.65 -22.36 -10.65
N LEU A 493 -28.36 -22.09 -10.57
CA LEU A 493 -27.32 -23.08 -10.27
C LEU A 493 -27.14 -23.23 -8.75
N PRO A 494 -26.77 -24.43 -8.26
CA PRO A 494 -26.53 -24.69 -6.85
C PRO A 494 -25.23 -24.02 -6.38
N VAL A 495 -25.33 -22.75 -6.02
CA VAL A 495 -24.21 -21.91 -5.57
C VAL A 495 -24.22 -21.78 -4.05
N SER A 496 -23.06 -21.98 -3.43
CA SER A 496 -22.87 -21.73 -1.99
C SER A 496 -22.19 -20.39 -1.75
N LEU A 497 -22.63 -19.66 -0.73
CA LEU A 497 -21.97 -18.45 -0.21
C LEU A 497 -21.40 -18.73 1.18
N THR A 498 -20.12 -18.42 1.39
CA THR A 498 -19.46 -18.53 2.69
C THR A 498 -18.72 -17.23 3.02
N VAL A 499 -18.93 -16.72 4.23
CA VAL A 499 -18.16 -15.61 4.77
C VAL A 499 -16.97 -16.13 5.59
N GLY A 500 -15.84 -15.41 5.57
CA GLY A 500 -14.59 -15.71 6.24
C GLY A 500 -14.61 -15.75 7.78
N PHE A 501 -15.66 -16.28 8.41
CA PHE A 501 -15.77 -16.46 9.86
C PHE A 501 -15.01 -17.70 10.35
N ASN A 502 -13.68 -17.66 10.19
CA ASN A 502 -12.76 -18.76 10.49
C ASN A 502 -12.85 -19.29 11.93
N ARG A 503 -13.21 -18.44 12.91
CA ARG A 503 -13.25 -18.79 14.34
C ARG A 503 -14.22 -19.92 14.65
N ARG A 504 -15.30 -20.06 13.86
CA ARG A 504 -16.28 -21.17 13.97
C ARG A 504 -15.64 -22.55 13.93
N TYR A 505 -14.54 -22.68 13.17
CA TYR A 505 -13.87 -23.93 12.84
C TYR A 505 -12.59 -24.17 13.65
N ALA A 506 -12.28 -23.27 14.59
CA ALA A 506 -11.10 -23.45 15.42
C ALA A 506 -11.27 -24.67 16.34
N PRO A 507 -10.26 -25.56 16.49
CA PRO A 507 -10.43 -26.79 17.27
C PRO A 507 -10.92 -26.58 18.71
N HIS A 508 -10.45 -25.52 19.38
CA HIS A 508 -10.93 -25.16 20.71
C HIS A 508 -12.40 -24.72 20.72
N ILE A 509 -12.87 -24.02 19.68
CA ILE A 509 -14.28 -23.61 19.57
C ILE A 509 -15.17 -24.81 19.27
N THR A 510 -14.74 -25.70 18.37
CA THR A 510 -15.44 -26.96 18.11
C THR A 510 -15.56 -27.78 19.39
N ARG A 511 -14.46 -27.95 20.12
CA ARG A 511 -14.45 -28.69 21.40
C ARG A 511 -15.32 -28.03 22.47
N LEU A 512 -15.26 -26.71 22.60
CA LEU A 512 -16.12 -25.93 23.50
C LEU A 512 -17.60 -26.20 23.20
N ARG A 513 -17.98 -26.14 21.91
CA ARG A 513 -19.36 -26.30 21.47
C ARG A 513 -19.86 -27.75 21.52
N GLU A 514 -18.96 -28.73 21.47
CA GLU A 514 -19.26 -30.15 21.72
C GLU A 514 -19.59 -30.42 23.19
N LEU A 515 -18.85 -29.81 24.10
CA LEU A 515 -19.00 -30.00 25.55
C LEU A 515 -20.20 -29.21 26.11
N LEU A 516 -20.43 -28.01 25.58
CA LEU A 516 -21.58 -27.18 25.93
C LEU A 516 -22.77 -27.54 25.03
N LYS A 517 -23.58 -28.49 25.51
CA LYS A 517 -24.88 -28.87 24.93
C LYS A 517 -26.02 -28.41 25.82
N GLY A 518 -27.06 -27.85 25.19
CA GLY A 518 -28.36 -27.51 25.80
C GLY A 518 -28.36 -26.22 26.63
N GLY A 519 -29.56 -25.62 26.78
CA GLY A 519 -29.84 -24.48 27.64
C GLY A 519 -29.38 -23.11 27.12
N PRO A 520 -29.97 -22.00 27.61
CA PRO A 520 -29.44 -20.66 27.40
C PRO A 520 -28.03 -20.52 27.98
N MET A 521 -27.24 -19.60 27.42
CA MET A 521 -25.88 -19.32 27.89
C MET A 521 -25.53 -17.84 27.83
N ASN A 522 -24.52 -17.46 28.62
CA ASN A 522 -23.90 -16.15 28.55
C ASN A 522 -22.52 -16.31 27.89
N VAL A 523 -22.31 -15.63 26.77
CA VAL A 523 -21.04 -15.65 26.03
C VAL A 523 -20.35 -14.29 26.17
N VAL A 524 -19.18 -14.26 26.77
CA VAL A 524 -18.38 -13.04 26.93
C VAL A 524 -17.11 -13.18 26.09
N ILE A 525 -16.86 -12.20 25.22
CA ILE A 525 -15.67 -12.18 24.36
C ILE A 525 -14.93 -10.87 24.59
N THR A 526 -13.67 -10.96 24.97
CA THR A 526 -12.78 -9.80 25.16
C THR A 526 -11.68 -9.82 24.11
N VAL A 527 -11.52 -8.70 23.41
CA VAL A 527 -10.60 -8.55 22.29
C VAL A 527 -9.70 -7.34 22.51
N ASN A 528 -8.40 -7.59 22.58
CA ASN A 528 -7.35 -6.57 22.53
C ASN A 528 -6.78 -6.50 21.12
N ALA A 529 -7.45 -5.76 20.26
CA ALA A 529 -7.20 -5.73 18.83
C ALA A 529 -5.96 -4.89 18.43
N GLY A 530 -5.38 -4.14 19.36
CA GLY A 530 -4.21 -3.25 19.17
C GLY A 530 -4.52 -2.01 18.34
N TYR A 531 -3.67 -0.97 18.39
CA TYR A 531 -3.92 0.30 17.70
C TYR A 531 -3.66 0.23 16.18
N ILE A 532 -4.50 0.90 15.40
CA ILE A 532 -4.28 1.14 13.96
C ILE A 532 -4.36 2.66 13.71
N PRO A 533 -3.42 3.26 12.93
CA PRO A 533 -3.46 4.68 12.59
C PRO A 533 -4.77 5.12 11.92
N GLY A 534 -5.21 6.34 12.23
CA GLY A 534 -6.44 6.96 11.70
C GLY A 534 -6.50 7.09 10.18
N ASN A 535 -5.35 7.21 9.50
CA ASN A 535 -5.25 7.44 8.06
C ASN A 535 -5.30 6.17 7.19
N THR A 536 -5.67 5.03 7.76
CA THR A 536 -5.77 3.76 7.01
C THR A 536 -7.11 3.62 6.30
N TRP A 537 -7.14 2.88 5.19
CA TRP A 537 -8.38 2.60 4.43
C TRP A 537 -9.48 1.94 5.27
N ILE A 538 -9.11 1.28 6.37
CA ILE A 538 -10.05 0.62 7.29
C ILE A 538 -10.99 1.64 7.94
N HIS A 539 -10.48 2.84 8.25
CA HIS A 539 -11.24 3.92 8.88
C HIS A 539 -11.93 4.85 7.87
N ASP A 540 -11.68 4.66 6.57
CA ASP A 540 -12.49 5.30 5.54
C ASP A 540 -13.87 4.63 5.53
N SER A 541 -14.92 5.39 5.87
CA SER A 541 -16.28 4.88 6.01
C SER A 541 -16.82 4.27 4.71
N ALA A 542 -16.39 4.78 3.54
CA ALA A 542 -16.82 4.29 2.24
C ALA A 542 -16.02 3.07 1.76
N ARG A 543 -14.81 2.83 2.29
CA ARG A 543 -13.95 1.71 1.89
C ARG A 543 -13.89 0.57 2.91
N GLY A 544 -13.67 0.91 4.17
CA GLY A 544 -13.40 -0.04 5.25
C GLY A 544 -14.55 -0.24 6.23
N GLY A 545 -15.38 0.78 6.46
CA GLY A 545 -16.52 0.72 7.38
C GLY A 545 -16.14 0.68 8.87
N GLY A 546 -14.87 0.90 9.21
CA GLY A 546 -14.36 0.85 10.59
C GLY A 546 -14.12 -0.56 11.12
N ARG A 547 -13.48 -0.67 12.28
CA ARG A 547 -13.08 -1.97 12.83
C ARG A 547 -14.22 -2.77 13.46
N LEU A 548 -15.31 -2.12 13.86
CA LEU A 548 -16.50 -2.81 14.33
C LEU A 548 -17.10 -3.68 13.21
N VAL A 549 -17.34 -3.08 12.03
CA VAL A 549 -17.82 -3.82 10.85
C VAL A 549 -16.73 -4.73 10.29
N GLY A 550 -15.51 -4.23 10.20
CA GLY A 550 -14.40 -4.91 9.55
C GLY A 550 -13.76 -6.05 10.33
N GLU A 551 -13.79 -6.06 11.67
CA GLU A 551 -13.13 -7.08 12.50
C GLU A 551 -14.02 -7.60 13.63
N ALA A 552 -14.78 -6.75 14.32
CA ALA A 552 -15.61 -7.19 15.44
C ALA A 552 -16.77 -8.11 15.00
N CYS A 553 -17.18 -8.03 13.73
CA CYS A 553 -18.12 -8.95 13.10
C CYS A 553 -17.78 -10.43 13.31
N HIS A 554 -16.48 -10.77 13.41
CA HIS A 554 -16.05 -12.13 13.73
C HIS A 554 -16.57 -12.62 15.08
N PHE A 555 -16.65 -11.74 16.07
CA PHE A 555 -17.01 -12.10 17.44
C PHE A 555 -18.52 -12.05 17.63
N ILE A 556 -19.21 -11.12 16.95
CA ILE A 556 -20.68 -11.11 16.86
C ILE A 556 -21.16 -12.43 16.27
N ASP A 557 -20.57 -12.84 15.14
CA ASP A 557 -20.83 -14.14 14.51
C ASP A 557 -20.52 -15.32 15.46
N LEU A 558 -19.39 -15.27 16.16
CA LEU A 558 -18.95 -16.34 17.04
C LEU A 558 -19.91 -16.55 18.23
N VAL A 559 -20.50 -15.49 18.77
CA VAL A 559 -21.53 -15.58 19.82
C VAL A 559 -22.72 -16.41 19.32
N ALA A 560 -23.27 -16.06 18.14
CA ALA A 560 -24.39 -16.79 17.54
C ALA A 560 -24.04 -18.26 17.30
N TRP A 561 -22.83 -18.53 16.79
CA TRP A 561 -22.33 -19.87 16.54
C TRP A 561 -22.24 -20.71 17.82
N ILE A 562 -21.60 -20.18 18.87
CA ILE A 562 -21.44 -20.86 20.17
C ILE A 562 -22.81 -21.16 20.79
N ALA A 563 -23.70 -20.16 20.80
CA ALA A 563 -25.03 -20.26 21.39
C ALA A 563 -26.04 -21.06 20.55
N ARG A 564 -25.68 -21.45 19.32
CA ARG A 564 -26.55 -22.20 18.40
C ARG A 564 -27.89 -21.50 18.16
N SER A 565 -27.87 -20.17 18.06
CA SER A 565 -29.08 -19.37 17.91
C SER A 565 -28.80 -18.09 17.14
N ARG A 566 -29.81 -17.63 16.39
CA ARG A 566 -29.79 -16.31 15.75
C ARG A 566 -29.78 -15.19 16.79
N ILE A 567 -29.11 -14.10 16.45
CA ILE A 567 -29.18 -12.81 17.14
C ILE A 567 -30.50 -12.14 16.74
N THR A 568 -31.17 -11.55 17.72
CA THR A 568 -32.48 -10.89 17.56
C THR A 568 -32.39 -9.39 17.83
N GLU A 569 -31.53 -8.96 18.76
CA GLU A 569 -31.33 -7.56 19.06
C GLU A 569 -29.87 -7.28 19.45
N VAL A 570 -29.40 -6.05 19.17
CA VAL A 570 -28.05 -5.58 19.48
C VAL A 570 -28.09 -4.19 20.11
N CYS A 571 -27.24 -3.95 21.12
CA CYS A 571 -27.00 -2.63 21.67
C CYS A 571 -25.49 -2.37 21.78
N THR A 572 -25.00 -1.22 21.29
CA THR A 572 -23.56 -0.90 21.30
C THR A 572 -23.29 0.39 22.04
N ASN A 573 -22.34 0.35 22.97
CA ASN A 573 -21.71 1.54 23.54
C ASN A 573 -20.26 1.64 23.05
N ALA A 574 -19.79 2.84 22.73
CA ALA A 574 -18.42 3.04 22.27
C ALA A 574 -17.71 4.17 23.00
N LEU A 575 -16.41 4.04 23.15
CA LEU A 575 -15.56 5.11 23.64
C LEU A 575 -15.40 6.15 22.53
N THR A 576 -16.10 7.27 22.63
CA THR A 576 -16.03 8.37 21.66
C THR A 576 -15.30 9.57 22.26
N VAL A 577 -14.29 10.07 21.56
CA VAL A 577 -13.71 11.41 21.81
C VAL A 577 -14.56 12.44 21.06
N ARG A 578 -14.85 13.60 21.67
CA ARG A 578 -15.64 14.67 21.03
C ARG A 578 -15.11 14.96 19.62
N GLY A 579 -16.01 14.96 18.64
CA GLY A 579 -15.70 15.25 17.23
C GLY A 579 -15.24 14.06 16.38
N CYS A 580 -15.11 12.85 16.94
CA CYS A 580 -14.72 11.66 16.17
C CYS A 580 -15.95 10.88 15.66
N VAL A 581 -15.97 10.56 14.36
CA VAL A 581 -17.10 9.91 13.67
C VAL A 581 -17.00 8.36 13.68
N SER A 582 -15.99 7.79 14.35
CA SER A 582 -15.85 6.33 14.47
C SER A 582 -15.06 5.97 15.72
N SER A 583 -15.38 4.82 16.32
CA SER A 583 -14.60 4.28 17.44
C SER A 583 -14.18 2.84 17.17
N ASP A 584 -12.92 2.56 17.48
CA ASP A 584 -12.34 1.22 17.50
C ASP A 584 -12.47 0.55 18.88
N ASN A 585 -13.17 1.20 19.81
CA ASN A 585 -13.32 0.74 21.19
C ASN A 585 -14.82 0.68 21.51
N ALA A 586 -15.40 -0.51 21.45
CA ALA A 586 -16.83 -0.73 21.57
C ALA A 586 -17.14 -1.91 22.50
N THR A 587 -18.28 -1.81 23.18
CA THR A 587 -18.93 -2.90 23.92
C THR A 587 -20.26 -3.18 23.23
N VAL A 588 -20.42 -4.40 22.72
CA VAL A 588 -21.61 -4.85 21.99
C VAL A 588 -22.36 -5.86 22.84
N LEU A 589 -23.63 -5.59 23.12
CA LEU A 589 -24.57 -6.48 23.82
C LEU A 589 -25.48 -7.14 22.79
N LEU A 590 -25.71 -8.45 22.93
CA LEU A 590 -26.45 -9.27 21.99
C LEU A 590 -27.54 -10.07 22.72
N ARG A 591 -28.76 -10.07 22.18
CA ARG A 591 -29.86 -10.96 22.58
C ARG A 591 -30.12 -12.00 21.51
N LEU A 592 -30.27 -13.26 21.90
CA LEU A 592 -30.47 -14.37 20.99
C LEU A 592 -31.84 -15.01 21.18
N ALA A 593 -32.37 -15.61 20.11
CA ALA A 593 -33.72 -16.17 20.10
C ALA A 593 -33.95 -17.29 21.14
N ASN A 594 -32.93 -18.06 21.49
CA ASN A 594 -33.02 -19.11 22.51
C ASN A 594 -32.86 -18.60 23.96
N GLY A 595 -32.89 -17.28 24.18
CA GLY A 595 -32.71 -16.66 25.50
C GLY A 595 -31.25 -16.50 25.94
N SER A 596 -30.28 -16.95 25.13
CA SER A 596 -28.86 -16.67 25.39
C SER A 596 -28.55 -15.19 25.22
N THR A 597 -27.49 -14.73 25.87
CA THR A 597 -26.95 -13.38 25.69
C THR A 597 -25.47 -13.43 25.37
N GLY A 598 -25.00 -12.38 24.71
CA GLY A 598 -23.59 -12.20 24.41
C GLY A 598 -23.10 -10.80 24.68
N THR A 599 -21.84 -10.69 25.12
CA THR A 599 -21.14 -9.43 25.26
C THR A 599 -19.80 -9.51 24.54
N VAL A 600 -19.56 -8.58 23.61
CA VAL A 600 -18.27 -8.44 22.93
C VAL A 600 -17.63 -7.13 23.36
N TYR A 601 -16.53 -7.24 24.10
CA TYR A 601 -15.61 -6.14 24.37
C TYR A 601 -14.56 -6.09 23.28
N TYR A 602 -14.62 -5.07 22.43
CA TYR A 602 -13.68 -4.87 21.35
C TYR A 602 -12.86 -3.60 21.58
N PHE A 603 -11.59 -3.75 21.94
CA PHE A 603 -10.72 -2.64 22.33
C PHE A 603 -9.45 -2.59 21.48
N SER A 604 -9.07 -1.40 21.02
CA SER A 604 -7.84 -1.14 20.27
C SER A 604 -6.80 -0.36 21.06
N ASN A 605 -7.15 0.10 22.26
CA ASN A 605 -6.29 0.91 23.13
C ASN A 605 -5.53 0.10 24.21
N GLY A 606 -5.67 -1.23 24.22
CA GLY A 606 -4.96 -2.11 25.14
C GLY A 606 -3.47 -2.26 24.79
N HIS A 607 -2.65 -2.54 25.81
CA HIS A 607 -1.22 -2.78 25.63
C HIS A 607 -0.98 -4.13 24.93
N GLY A 608 0.02 -4.19 24.04
CA GLY A 608 0.29 -5.39 23.23
C GLY A 608 0.69 -6.64 24.03
N SER A 609 1.18 -6.49 25.26
CA SER A 609 1.53 -7.62 26.13
C SER A 609 0.31 -8.36 26.70
N TYR A 610 -0.88 -7.77 26.65
CA TYR A 610 -2.10 -8.42 27.08
C TYR A 610 -2.61 -9.37 25.98
N PRO A 611 -3.08 -10.59 26.32
CA PRO A 611 -3.56 -11.56 25.34
C PRO A 611 -4.61 -10.98 24.37
N LYS A 612 -4.55 -11.41 23.11
CA LYS A 612 -5.37 -10.80 22.05
C LYS A 612 -6.86 -11.11 22.20
N GLU A 613 -7.22 -12.36 22.53
CA GLU A 613 -8.60 -12.84 22.54
C GLU A 613 -8.84 -13.72 23.76
N ARG A 614 -9.93 -13.47 24.48
CA ARG A 614 -10.44 -14.30 25.58
C ARG A 614 -11.93 -14.54 25.38
N ILE A 615 -12.38 -15.78 25.56
CA ILE A 615 -13.79 -16.17 25.44
C ILE A 615 -14.20 -16.91 26.70
N GLU A 616 -15.32 -16.51 27.30
CA GLU A 616 -15.90 -17.12 28.49
C GLU A 616 -17.34 -17.48 28.21
N VAL A 617 -17.73 -18.71 28.54
CA VAL A 617 -19.10 -19.19 28.32
C VAL A 617 -19.63 -19.82 29.59
N HIS A 618 -20.76 -19.31 30.07
CA HIS A 618 -21.43 -19.77 31.28
C HIS A 618 -22.79 -20.34 30.95
N SER A 619 -23.06 -21.57 31.38
CA SER A 619 -24.36 -22.22 31.16
C SER A 619 -24.58 -23.36 32.16
N LEU A 620 -25.74 -23.37 32.84
CA LEU A 620 -26.20 -24.48 33.68
C LEU A 620 -25.14 -24.96 34.71
N GLY A 621 -24.56 -24.03 35.47
CA GLY A 621 -23.52 -24.34 36.47
C GLY A 621 -22.13 -24.67 35.90
N ARG A 622 -21.96 -24.64 34.58
CA ARG A 622 -20.71 -24.93 33.88
C ARG A 622 -20.10 -23.66 33.31
N THR A 623 -18.77 -23.60 33.31
CA THR A 623 -18.03 -22.48 32.71
C THR A 623 -16.89 -23.00 31.84
N MET A 624 -16.72 -22.43 30.66
CA MET A 624 -15.54 -22.65 29.83
C MET A 624 -14.82 -21.33 29.57
N VAL A 625 -13.49 -21.35 29.67
CA VAL A 625 -12.62 -20.19 29.44
C VAL A 625 -11.59 -20.55 28.38
N LEU A 626 -11.54 -19.80 27.28
CA LEU A 626 -10.57 -19.94 26.20
C LEU A 626 -9.68 -18.69 26.12
N ASP A 627 -8.39 -18.88 26.35
CA ASP A 627 -7.38 -17.83 26.20
C ASP A 627 -6.57 -18.02 24.90
N ASP A 628 -6.67 -17.02 24.01
CA ASP A 628 -5.93 -16.83 22.75
C ASP A 628 -5.83 -18.06 21.83
N TYR A 629 -6.85 -18.93 21.84
CA TYR A 629 -6.86 -20.21 21.10
C TYR A 629 -5.67 -21.12 21.46
N LYS A 630 -5.17 -20.99 22.69
CA LYS A 630 -4.05 -21.77 23.23
C LYS A 630 -4.44 -22.66 24.38
N ASN A 631 -5.35 -22.19 25.23
CA ASN A 631 -5.75 -22.88 26.45
C ASN A 631 -7.26 -22.79 26.64
N LEU A 632 -7.95 -23.92 26.59
CA LEU A 632 -9.37 -24.06 26.91
C LEU A 632 -9.51 -24.77 28.26
N ARG A 633 -10.10 -24.12 29.26
CA ARG A 633 -10.38 -24.68 30.58
C ARG A 633 -11.88 -24.88 30.78
N GLY A 634 -12.25 -26.00 31.38
CA GLY A 634 -13.62 -26.30 31.79
C GLY A 634 -13.75 -26.35 33.31
N TYR A 635 -14.86 -25.82 33.82
CA TYR A 635 -15.27 -25.84 35.21
C TYR A 635 -16.68 -26.42 35.28
N GLY A 636 -16.90 -27.39 36.17
CA GLY A 636 -18.18 -28.09 36.27
C GLY A 636 -18.42 -29.16 35.19
N PHE A 637 -17.36 -29.69 34.56
CA PHE A 637 -17.47 -30.77 33.57
C PHE A 637 -16.86 -32.07 34.11
N GLU A 638 -17.60 -33.16 33.99
CA GLU A 638 -17.05 -34.51 34.18
C GLU A 638 -16.21 -34.89 32.94
N GLY A 639 -15.01 -35.43 33.16
CA GLY A 639 -14.14 -35.91 32.07
C GLY A 639 -13.47 -34.83 31.21
N PHE A 640 -13.63 -33.53 31.51
CA PHE A 640 -12.91 -32.45 30.85
C PHE A 640 -12.45 -31.36 31.82
N ARG A 641 -11.14 -31.10 31.84
CA ARG A 641 -10.54 -30.05 32.67
C ARG A 641 -9.83 -28.98 31.85
N GLU A 642 -8.97 -29.38 30.93
CA GLU A 642 -8.14 -28.45 30.16
C GLU A 642 -7.75 -29.05 28.80
N MET A 643 -7.62 -28.21 27.78
CA MET A 643 -7.02 -28.51 26.49
C MET A 643 -6.03 -27.39 26.12
N LYS A 644 -4.75 -27.74 25.97
CA LYS A 644 -3.66 -26.83 25.59
C LYS A 644 -3.06 -27.21 24.24
N THR A 645 -3.26 -26.39 23.22
CA THR A 645 -2.69 -26.62 21.86
C THR A 645 -2.45 -25.29 21.13
N ASP A 646 -1.52 -25.21 20.18
CA ASP A 646 -1.37 -24.04 19.26
C ASP A 646 -2.03 -24.33 17.90
N ALA A 647 -3.23 -24.92 17.89
CA ALA A 647 -3.94 -25.30 16.66
C ALA A 647 -4.41 -24.09 15.83
N GLY A 648 -4.39 -22.89 16.43
CA GLY A 648 -4.73 -21.63 15.78
C GLY A 648 -6.23 -21.37 15.68
N LYS A 649 -6.59 -20.37 14.88
CA LYS A 649 -7.93 -19.75 14.85
C LYS A 649 -8.88 -20.34 13.81
N GLY A 650 -8.64 -21.57 13.33
CA GLY A 650 -9.57 -22.26 12.44
C GLY A 650 -9.46 -21.98 10.93
N HIS A 651 -8.50 -21.17 10.45
CA HIS A 651 -8.37 -20.91 9.01
C HIS A 651 -8.10 -22.17 8.17
N ARG A 652 -7.27 -23.11 8.67
CA ARG A 652 -6.95 -24.33 7.89
C ARG A 652 -8.18 -25.21 7.80
N GLU A 653 -8.84 -25.38 8.94
CA GLU A 653 -10.03 -26.18 9.13
C GLU A 653 -11.18 -25.64 8.25
N GLN A 654 -11.37 -24.32 8.22
CA GLN A 654 -12.32 -23.64 7.35
C GLN A 654 -12.08 -23.94 5.86
N PHE A 655 -10.86 -23.73 5.36
CA PHE A 655 -10.56 -23.96 3.94
C PHE A 655 -10.60 -25.44 3.56
N ASN A 656 -10.19 -26.35 4.45
CA ASN A 656 -10.32 -27.77 4.19
C ASN A 656 -11.79 -28.17 4.04
N ARG A 657 -12.64 -27.78 5.00
CA ARG A 657 -14.07 -28.08 4.96
C ARG A 657 -14.77 -27.41 3.78
N LEU A 658 -14.39 -26.19 3.41
CA LEU A 658 -14.92 -25.50 2.22
C LEU A 658 -14.71 -26.33 0.95
N PHE A 659 -13.48 -26.79 0.72
CA PHE A 659 -13.16 -27.59 -0.47
C PHE A 659 -13.81 -28.97 -0.42
N GLU A 660 -13.95 -29.58 0.77
CA GLU A 660 -14.65 -30.85 0.95
C GLU A 660 -16.14 -30.72 0.62
N CYS A 661 -16.85 -29.74 1.20
CA CYS A 661 -18.28 -29.54 0.95
C CYS A 661 -18.56 -29.35 -0.55
N ILE A 662 -17.78 -28.52 -1.23
CA ILE A 662 -17.95 -28.28 -2.68
C ILE A 662 -17.60 -29.55 -3.47
N SER A 663 -16.51 -30.24 -3.14
CA SER A 663 -16.09 -31.47 -3.83
C SER A 663 -17.10 -32.62 -3.68
N MET A 664 -17.83 -32.67 -2.57
CA MET A 664 -18.79 -33.72 -2.26
C MET A 664 -20.23 -33.34 -2.63
N GLY A 665 -20.48 -32.08 -2.98
CA GLY A 665 -21.85 -31.58 -3.20
C GLY A 665 -22.69 -31.58 -1.93
N GLU A 666 -22.05 -31.39 -0.77
CA GLU A 666 -22.74 -31.28 0.53
C GLU A 666 -23.40 -29.90 0.70
N GLU A 667 -24.20 -29.76 1.76
CA GLU A 667 -24.71 -28.48 2.22
C GLU A 667 -23.62 -27.41 2.34
N PRO A 668 -23.95 -26.12 2.11
CA PRO A 668 -23.00 -25.03 2.25
C PRO A 668 -22.29 -25.06 3.61
N LEU A 669 -20.98 -24.79 3.60
CA LEU A 669 -20.16 -24.71 4.81
C LEU A 669 -20.77 -23.78 5.88
N MET A 670 -21.43 -22.71 5.43
CA MET A 670 -22.18 -21.79 6.27
C MET A 670 -23.60 -21.68 5.74
N PRO A 671 -24.64 -21.98 6.55
CA PRO A 671 -26.02 -21.80 6.14
C PRO A 671 -26.30 -20.33 5.73
N PRO A 672 -27.13 -20.09 4.69
CA PRO A 672 -27.44 -18.72 4.27
C PRO A 672 -28.01 -17.83 5.39
N ASP A 673 -28.87 -18.37 6.25
CA ASP A 673 -29.47 -17.61 7.35
C ASP A 673 -28.43 -17.14 8.38
N ASP A 674 -27.39 -17.94 8.63
CA ASP A 674 -26.26 -17.53 9.47
C ASP A 674 -25.50 -16.36 8.81
N VAL A 675 -25.33 -16.40 7.48
CA VAL A 675 -24.65 -15.32 6.72
C VAL A 675 -25.40 -14.01 6.87
N TRP A 676 -26.72 -14.05 6.69
CA TRP A 676 -27.58 -12.88 6.81
C TRP A 676 -27.62 -12.37 8.24
N ASN A 677 -27.86 -13.24 9.22
CA ASN A 677 -28.00 -12.84 10.61
C ASN A 677 -26.73 -12.19 11.16
N SER A 678 -25.55 -12.78 10.92
CA SER A 678 -24.28 -12.20 11.36
C SER A 678 -23.98 -10.87 10.67
N SER A 679 -24.30 -10.74 9.38
CA SER A 679 -24.08 -9.50 8.62
C SER A 679 -25.00 -8.37 9.10
N PHE A 680 -26.30 -8.62 9.25
CA PHE A 680 -27.24 -7.63 9.75
C PHE A 680 -27.00 -7.28 11.22
N ALA A 681 -26.68 -8.26 12.07
CA ALA A 681 -26.33 -7.99 13.47
C ALA A 681 -25.10 -7.10 13.59
N THR A 682 -24.09 -7.28 12.74
CA THR A 682 -22.90 -6.43 12.68
C THR A 682 -23.25 -4.99 12.29
N LEU A 683 -24.08 -4.81 11.26
CA LEU A 683 -24.51 -3.48 10.81
C LEU A 683 -25.39 -2.79 11.86
N ALA A 684 -26.30 -3.54 12.49
CA ALA A 684 -27.10 -3.08 13.61
C ALA A 684 -26.22 -2.70 14.82
N ALA A 685 -25.12 -3.40 15.07
CA ALA A 685 -24.17 -3.02 16.11
C ALA A 685 -23.55 -1.65 15.85
N ARG A 686 -23.15 -1.37 14.60
CA ARG A 686 -22.63 -0.06 14.20
C ARG A 686 -23.69 1.03 14.34
N ASP A 687 -24.89 0.76 13.86
CA ASP A 687 -25.96 1.75 13.83
C ASP A 687 -26.49 2.04 15.25
N SER A 688 -26.52 1.02 16.13
CA SER A 688 -26.85 1.17 17.56
C SER A 688 -25.87 2.08 18.30
N MET A 689 -24.60 2.10 17.92
CA MET A 689 -23.59 2.99 18.50
C MET A 689 -23.98 4.47 18.37
N TRP A 690 -24.75 4.82 17.33
CA TRP A 690 -25.23 6.17 17.09
C TRP A 690 -26.53 6.48 17.81
N THR A 691 -27.44 5.51 17.88
CA THR A 691 -28.76 5.71 18.49
C THR A 691 -28.74 5.52 20.01
N GLY A 692 -27.73 4.83 20.56
CA GLY A 692 -27.64 4.49 21.98
C GLY A 692 -28.73 3.53 22.45
N SER A 693 -29.35 2.80 21.53
CA SER A 693 -30.55 1.99 21.79
C SER A 693 -30.44 0.57 21.24
N TRP A 694 -31.25 -0.34 21.79
CA TRP A 694 -31.38 -1.69 21.25
C TRP A 694 -32.01 -1.63 19.85
N MET A 695 -31.35 -2.30 18.91
CA MET A 695 -31.84 -2.43 17.53
C MET A 695 -32.16 -3.87 17.20
N LYS A 696 -33.28 -4.08 16.52
CA LYS A 696 -33.70 -5.40 16.05
C LYS A 696 -32.86 -5.86 14.86
N VAL A 697 -32.57 -7.16 14.82
CA VAL A 697 -31.89 -7.83 13.72
C VAL A 697 -32.93 -8.65 12.93
N PRO A 698 -33.09 -8.38 11.62
CA PRO A 698 -34.05 -9.07 10.77
C PRO A 698 -33.83 -10.59 10.69
#